data_AF-A0A7L4Z7Y2-F1
#
_entry.id   AF-A0A7L4Z7Y2-F1
#
_cell.length_a   1.000
_cell.length_b   1.000
_cell.length_c   1.000
_cell.angle_alpha   90.00
_cell.angle_beta   90.00
_cell.angle_gamma   90.00
#
_symmetry.space_group_name_H-M   'P 1'
#
loop_
_entity.id
_entity.type
_entity.pdbx_description
1 polymer ?
#
loop_
_entity_poly.entity_id
_entity_poly.type
_entity_poly.pdbx_seq_one_letter_code
_entity_poly.pdbx_strand_id
1 'polypeptide(L)'
;MEQTHRLEQTHRPDSVHRLSSAEEVEAVVGRPAAMITRKQISALDAGCREVLAFSPVAAFGYRDATGTARTTFVGGRPGFARVHSPKRFSFPLTGPAAAPGPASLFFLLPGVGEVLRVNGTASTLTSGETAVDVTEAYVHCAQAVIRSGLWEPPAPHRTAGPVAGDGPLTGPGVSDFLAAAPFLALTTWDTGNGSDTSPRGERQAAARVVDGRTLVLADRKGNRRADTLHNLLQDDRLSLAALVPGRSGVLHLHGRAAITDDAPLLESMALRGVPPHLALLIDVEYAEVRANDAVARARLWTPDGRTGQGEAPDMMALGGAHLAAGAADSGRVSGWSAKLITSIPGVSRLMRKAIDRAYVAGLRKEGYDDVRAPVTDRHREVPAEKPADSPLRPVRVREIRQETPTARTLVLEDADGTAEPFDFRPGQFFTLVTEIEGHPVRRAYSASSAPGGLRLEVTVKQVPGGLFSTHAHGSLRPGDRLAVRGPSGTFHAPDRAPGHLVLVAAGSGITPLMSMIRTHLADPASDGGIDLLYSSRGPEEIIFRDELSRMEKDHPGRLTVTHVLTCRDGRLDAEGIRRWVTGLPPSDSAHHYVCGPKALMATVHDVLQQLGVPQEFIHQERFTGGATAPAVAAQPQELRVERNGSLVGTTVVEPGQTLLDAALTAGLPMPYSCTVGNCGACRVRVRGGEVTRPEGTCLTPEQKADGHVLTCVSCPLSKVTLDLADPAAPGRN
;
A
#
# COMPACT_ATOMS: atom_id res chain seq x y z
N MET A 1 1.72 -22.49 37.64
CA MET A 1 2.30 -23.43 36.67
C MET A 1 1.54 -24.76 36.63
N GLU A 2 1.20 -25.39 37.76
CA GLU A 2 0.40 -26.65 37.77
C GLU A 2 -1.08 -26.50 37.36
N GLN A 3 -1.70 -25.33 37.59
CA GLN A 3 -3.10 -25.08 37.17
C GLN A 3 -3.24 -24.84 35.66
N THR A 4 -2.22 -24.24 35.04
CA THR A 4 -2.16 -23.97 33.59
C THR A 4 -1.94 -25.27 32.81
N HIS A 5 -1.09 -26.16 33.33
CA HIS A 5 -0.77 -27.45 32.72
C HIS A 5 -1.93 -28.47 32.79
N ARG A 6 -2.85 -28.33 33.78
CA ARG A 6 -4.08 -29.15 33.86
C ARG A 6 -5.18 -28.69 32.91
N LEU A 7 -5.20 -27.43 32.48
CA LEU A 7 -6.18 -26.90 31.51
C LEU A 7 -5.81 -27.28 30.06
N GLU A 8 -4.52 -27.48 29.79
CA GLU A 8 -3.99 -27.86 28.46
C GLU A 8 -4.19 -29.35 28.12
N GLN A 9 -4.46 -30.22 29.11
CA GLN A 9 -4.67 -31.66 28.87
C GLN A 9 -6.13 -32.08 28.73
N THR A 10 -7.11 -31.21 29.00
CA THR A 10 -8.54 -31.57 29.09
C THR A 10 -9.40 -31.25 27.87
N HIS A 11 -8.87 -30.58 26.83
CA HIS A 11 -9.66 -30.13 25.68
C HIS A 11 -9.14 -30.72 24.36
N ARG A 12 -9.19 -32.05 24.21
CA ARG A 12 -9.05 -32.65 22.87
C ARG A 12 -10.30 -32.29 22.05
N PRO A 13 -10.17 -31.93 20.75
CA PRO A 13 -11.32 -31.61 19.88
C PRO A 13 -12.43 -32.68 19.83
N ASP A 14 -12.09 -33.93 20.17
CA ASP A 14 -12.99 -35.08 20.17
C ASP A 14 -13.83 -35.22 21.45
N SER A 15 -13.50 -34.50 22.53
CA SER A 15 -14.25 -34.55 23.82
C SER A 15 -15.20 -33.39 24.03
N VAL A 16 -15.33 -32.50 23.05
CA VAL A 16 -16.12 -31.26 23.14
C VAL A 16 -17.55 -31.51 22.64
N HIS A 17 -18.57 -31.09 23.38
CA HIS A 17 -19.98 -31.20 22.96
C HIS A 17 -20.24 -30.36 21.71
N ARG A 18 -20.92 -30.93 20.70
CA ARG A 18 -21.19 -30.29 19.40
C ARG A 18 -22.68 -30.23 19.13
N LEU A 19 -23.17 -29.06 18.75
CA LEU A 19 -24.55 -28.88 18.31
C LEU A 19 -24.71 -29.39 16.87
N SER A 20 -25.82 -30.07 16.60
CA SER A 20 -26.07 -30.75 15.33
C SER A 20 -27.41 -30.39 14.70
N SER A 21 -28.25 -29.60 15.39
CA SER A 21 -29.57 -29.21 14.92
C SER A 21 -29.87 -27.72 15.11
N ALA A 22 -30.78 -27.20 14.29
CA ALA A 22 -31.23 -25.81 14.39
C ALA A 22 -31.95 -25.54 15.73
N GLU A 23 -32.67 -26.53 16.27
CA GLU A 23 -33.38 -26.41 17.54
C GLU A 23 -32.42 -26.21 18.71
N GLU A 24 -31.30 -26.95 18.75
CA GLU A 24 -30.25 -26.76 19.76
C GLU A 24 -29.63 -25.36 19.67
N VAL A 25 -29.32 -24.90 18.44
CA VAL A 25 -28.77 -23.55 18.21
C VAL A 25 -29.78 -22.47 18.65
N GLU A 26 -31.05 -22.60 18.28
CA GLU A 26 -32.10 -21.66 18.67
C GLU A 26 -32.38 -21.66 20.18
N ALA A 27 -32.20 -22.79 20.87
CA ALA A 27 -32.34 -22.87 22.33
C ALA A 27 -31.29 -22.01 23.05
N VAL A 28 -30.09 -21.89 22.49
CA VAL A 28 -28.99 -21.09 23.06
C VAL A 28 -29.03 -19.64 22.60
N VAL A 29 -29.13 -19.40 21.29
CA VAL A 29 -29.04 -18.05 20.69
C VAL A 29 -30.37 -17.28 20.77
N GLY A 30 -31.49 -18.01 20.76
CA GLY A 30 -32.84 -17.47 20.63
C GLY A 30 -33.16 -17.03 19.20
N ARG A 31 -34.43 -16.69 18.96
CA ARG A 31 -34.91 -16.21 17.65
C ARG A 31 -34.70 -14.70 17.48
N PRO A 32 -34.41 -14.23 16.25
CA PRO A 32 -34.30 -12.80 15.97
C PRO A 32 -35.66 -12.12 16.12
N ALA A 33 -35.65 -10.90 16.65
CA ALA A 33 -36.87 -10.09 16.72
C ALA A 33 -37.40 -9.80 15.30
N ALA A 34 -38.73 -9.79 15.11
CA ALA A 34 -39.35 -9.59 13.79
C ALA A 34 -38.92 -8.28 13.09
N MET A 35 -38.55 -7.25 13.86
CA MET A 35 -38.01 -5.99 13.35
C MET A 35 -36.62 -6.09 12.73
N ILE A 36 -35.87 -7.17 12.97
CA ILE A 36 -34.55 -7.42 12.38
C ILE A 36 -34.70 -8.06 11.01
N THR A 37 -35.60 -9.04 10.87
CA THR A 37 -35.88 -9.70 9.59
C THR A 37 -36.64 -8.80 8.61
N ARG A 38 -37.52 -7.91 9.09
CA ARG A 38 -38.26 -6.95 8.24
C ARG A 38 -37.44 -5.86 7.58
N LYS A 39 -36.15 -5.71 7.90
CA LYS A 39 -35.24 -4.73 7.27
C LYS A 39 -34.59 -5.25 5.98
N GLN A 40 -34.89 -6.48 5.59
CA GLN A 40 -34.40 -7.09 4.36
C GLN A 40 -35.21 -6.58 3.16
N ILE A 41 -34.50 -6.14 2.13
CA ILE A 41 -35.08 -5.74 0.85
C ILE A 41 -34.45 -6.57 -0.29
N SER A 42 -35.18 -6.80 -1.37
CA SER A 42 -34.74 -7.65 -2.49
C SER A 42 -34.07 -6.89 -3.65
N ALA A 43 -33.85 -5.59 -3.48
CA ALA A 43 -33.19 -4.73 -4.46
C ALA A 43 -32.54 -3.52 -3.75
N LEU A 44 -31.47 -3.00 -4.32
CA LEU A 44 -30.75 -1.80 -3.84
C LEU A 44 -31.61 -0.54 -4.07
N ASP A 45 -32.09 0.04 -2.98
CA ASP A 45 -32.74 1.35 -2.98
C ASP A 45 -31.71 2.49 -3.13
N ALA A 46 -32.17 3.74 -3.08
CA ALA A 46 -31.30 4.90 -3.24
C ALA A 46 -30.20 4.97 -2.16
N GLY A 47 -30.53 4.67 -0.90
CA GLY A 47 -29.57 4.72 0.20
C GLY A 47 -28.55 3.58 0.14
N CYS A 48 -28.95 2.39 -0.29
CA CYS A 48 -28.01 1.29 -0.55
C CYS A 48 -26.97 1.69 -1.62
N ARG A 49 -27.41 2.33 -2.71
CA ARG A 49 -26.51 2.79 -3.77
C ARG A 49 -25.56 3.88 -3.28
N GLU A 50 -26.03 4.75 -2.40
CA GLU A 50 -25.20 5.75 -1.73
C GLU A 50 -24.10 5.05 -0.91
N VAL A 51 -24.45 4.06 -0.08
CA VAL A 51 -23.46 3.29 0.68
C VAL A 51 -22.43 2.64 -0.23
N LEU A 52 -22.83 2.01 -1.35
CA LEU A 52 -21.90 1.44 -2.33
C LEU A 52 -20.97 2.50 -2.94
N ALA A 53 -21.47 3.71 -3.20
CA ALA A 53 -20.70 4.83 -3.74
C ALA A 53 -19.67 5.39 -2.74
N PHE A 54 -19.98 5.39 -1.44
CA PHE A 54 -19.07 5.89 -0.41
C PHE A 54 -18.14 4.81 0.16
N SER A 55 -18.48 3.54 0.05
CA SER A 55 -17.69 2.45 0.61
C SER A 55 -16.41 2.24 -0.18
N PRO A 56 -15.21 2.38 0.43
CA PRO A 56 -13.95 2.11 -0.25
C PRO A 56 -13.61 0.61 -0.29
N VAL A 57 -14.23 -0.20 0.57
CA VAL A 57 -13.94 -1.63 0.69
C VAL A 57 -15.20 -2.43 1.04
N ALA A 58 -15.26 -3.68 0.58
CA ALA A 58 -16.23 -4.67 1.04
C ALA A 58 -15.55 -6.01 1.30
N ALA A 59 -16.03 -6.76 2.28
CA ALA A 59 -15.73 -8.19 2.36
C ALA A 59 -16.59 -8.92 1.33
N PHE A 60 -15.99 -9.88 0.62
CA PHE A 60 -16.64 -10.66 -0.42
C PHE A 60 -16.37 -12.14 -0.21
N GLY A 61 -17.44 -12.90 -0.01
CA GLY A 61 -17.46 -14.35 0.10
C GLY A 61 -18.03 -15.01 -1.15
N TYR A 62 -17.31 -15.98 -1.70
CA TYR A 62 -17.69 -16.69 -2.93
C TYR A 62 -17.00 -18.06 -3.02
N ARG A 63 -17.38 -18.87 -4.01
CA ARG A 63 -16.63 -20.08 -4.40
C ARG A 63 -15.91 -19.85 -5.72
N ASP A 64 -14.63 -20.24 -5.79
CA ASP A 64 -13.88 -20.15 -7.04
C ASP A 64 -14.27 -21.28 -8.02
N ALA A 65 -13.70 -21.27 -9.22
CA ALA A 65 -13.96 -22.27 -10.26
C ALA A 65 -13.66 -23.73 -9.85
N THR A 66 -12.88 -23.93 -8.80
CA THR A 66 -12.58 -25.27 -8.24
C THR A 66 -13.57 -25.70 -7.16
N GLY A 67 -14.54 -24.85 -6.81
CA GLY A 67 -15.48 -25.06 -5.71
C GLY A 67 -14.94 -24.67 -4.33
N THR A 68 -13.71 -24.17 -4.27
CA THR A 68 -13.04 -23.78 -3.02
C THR A 68 -13.70 -22.54 -2.45
N ALA A 69 -14.02 -22.58 -1.14
CA ALA A 69 -14.54 -21.45 -0.40
C ALA A 69 -13.49 -20.33 -0.28
N ARG A 70 -13.88 -19.09 -0.61
CA ARG A 70 -13.03 -17.91 -0.58
C ARG A 70 -13.73 -16.75 0.12
N THR A 71 -13.02 -16.10 1.02
CA THR A 71 -13.37 -14.79 1.56
C THR A 71 -12.18 -13.85 1.39
N THR A 72 -12.44 -12.62 0.93
CA THR A 72 -11.43 -11.58 0.72
C THR A 72 -12.03 -10.19 0.93
N PHE A 73 -11.18 -9.16 0.89
CA PHE A 73 -11.61 -7.76 0.80
C PHE A 73 -11.38 -7.24 -0.62
N VAL A 74 -12.38 -6.57 -1.19
CA VAL A 74 -12.40 -5.99 -2.54
C VAL A 74 -12.60 -4.49 -2.50
N GLY A 75 -12.14 -3.78 -3.54
CA GLY A 75 -12.26 -2.33 -3.70
C GLY A 75 -10.93 -1.58 -3.74
N GLY A 76 -10.86 -0.48 -2.99
CA GLY A 76 -9.68 0.36 -2.86
C GLY A 76 -9.91 1.85 -3.01
N ARG A 77 -11.06 2.29 -3.54
CA ARG A 77 -11.48 3.70 -3.55
C ARG A 77 -13.00 3.74 -3.36
N PRO A 78 -13.56 4.79 -2.75
CA PRO A 78 -15.00 5.00 -2.76
C PRO A 78 -15.56 4.87 -4.18
N GLY A 79 -16.65 4.13 -4.33
CA GLY A 79 -17.32 3.94 -5.62
C GLY A 79 -16.73 2.83 -6.49
N PHE A 80 -15.94 1.92 -5.91
CA PHE A 80 -15.39 0.77 -6.65
C PHE A 80 -16.47 -0.18 -7.20
N ALA A 81 -17.65 -0.20 -6.57
CA ALA A 81 -18.79 -1.01 -6.99
C ALA A 81 -19.67 -0.22 -7.97
N ARG A 82 -19.71 -0.65 -9.23
CA ARG A 82 -20.52 -0.04 -10.29
C ARG A 82 -21.92 -0.64 -10.28
N VAL A 83 -22.91 0.16 -9.91
CA VAL A 83 -24.32 -0.24 -9.93
C VAL A 83 -24.88 -0.14 -11.36
N HIS A 84 -25.37 -1.25 -11.90
CA HIS A 84 -25.99 -1.31 -13.24
C HIS A 84 -27.50 -1.19 -13.17
N SER A 85 -28.10 -1.74 -12.12
CA SER A 85 -29.53 -1.70 -11.86
C SER A 85 -29.80 -1.88 -10.36
N PRO A 86 -31.04 -1.69 -9.87
CA PRO A 86 -31.38 -1.99 -8.48
C PRO A 86 -31.07 -3.43 -8.07
N LYS A 87 -30.95 -4.36 -9.02
CA LYS A 87 -30.69 -5.78 -8.75
C LYS A 87 -29.31 -6.25 -9.21
N ARG A 88 -28.44 -5.38 -9.74
CA ARG A 88 -27.15 -5.80 -10.27
C ARG A 88 -26.08 -4.72 -10.11
N PHE A 89 -24.91 -5.13 -9.64
CA PHE A 89 -23.69 -4.31 -9.61
C PHE A 89 -22.46 -5.15 -9.98
N SER A 90 -21.35 -4.51 -10.34
CA SER A 90 -20.06 -5.18 -10.60
C SER A 90 -18.88 -4.49 -9.93
N PHE A 91 -17.78 -5.22 -9.79
CA PHE A 91 -16.51 -4.73 -9.29
C PHE A 91 -15.33 -5.58 -9.80
N PRO A 92 -14.10 -5.05 -9.82
CA PRO A 92 -12.91 -5.83 -10.12
C PRO A 92 -12.57 -6.77 -8.96
N LEU A 93 -12.21 -8.01 -9.28
CA LEU A 93 -11.73 -9.01 -8.32
C LEU A 93 -10.26 -9.35 -8.62
N THR A 94 -9.39 -9.15 -7.63
CA THR A 94 -8.00 -9.57 -7.71
C THR A 94 -7.85 -10.95 -7.08
N GLY A 95 -7.36 -11.93 -7.84
CA GLY A 95 -7.18 -13.31 -7.38
C GLY A 95 -8.01 -14.31 -8.20
N PRO A 96 -8.33 -15.50 -7.63
CA PRO A 96 -9.15 -16.49 -8.30
C PRO A 96 -10.51 -15.90 -8.71
N ALA A 97 -10.94 -16.17 -9.94
CA ALA A 97 -12.23 -15.69 -10.42
C ALA A 97 -13.38 -16.37 -9.65
N ALA A 98 -14.44 -15.62 -9.39
CA ALA A 98 -15.65 -16.16 -8.79
C ALA A 98 -16.38 -17.07 -9.78
N ALA A 99 -16.68 -18.30 -9.37
CA ALA A 99 -17.56 -19.17 -10.12
C ALA A 99 -19.00 -18.63 -10.08
N PRO A 100 -19.80 -18.88 -11.12
CA PRO A 100 -21.23 -18.63 -11.06
C PRO A 100 -21.87 -19.36 -9.87
N GLY A 101 -22.46 -18.63 -8.94
CA GLY A 101 -22.98 -19.22 -7.70
C GLY A 101 -23.24 -18.21 -6.59
N PRO A 102 -23.58 -18.68 -5.38
CA PRO A 102 -23.92 -17.84 -4.24
C PRO A 102 -22.74 -16.99 -3.80
N ALA A 103 -23.04 -15.73 -3.54
CA ALA A 103 -22.11 -14.75 -3.05
C ALA A 103 -22.75 -13.86 -1.98
N SER A 104 -21.91 -13.39 -1.07
CA SER A 104 -22.32 -12.52 0.02
C SER A 104 -21.27 -11.47 0.30
N LEU A 105 -21.73 -10.27 0.64
CA LEU A 105 -20.88 -9.11 0.87
C LEU A 105 -21.32 -8.35 2.11
N PHE A 106 -20.36 -7.69 2.74
CA PHE A 106 -20.67 -6.52 3.56
C PHE A 106 -19.75 -5.36 3.23
N PHE A 107 -20.33 -4.17 3.11
CA PHE A 107 -19.64 -2.94 2.79
C PHE A 107 -19.24 -2.21 4.08
N LEU A 108 -18.00 -1.77 4.14
CA LEU A 108 -17.45 -1.02 5.27
C LEU A 108 -17.34 0.46 4.90
N LEU A 109 -17.91 1.31 5.76
CA LEU A 109 -17.74 2.75 5.71
C LEU A 109 -16.77 3.17 6.85
N PRO A 110 -15.59 3.72 6.53
CA PRO A 110 -14.63 4.15 7.54
C PRO A 110 -15.24 5.08 8.60
N GLY A 111 -15.07 4.73 9.87
CA GLY A 111 -15.61 5.48 11.00
C GLY A 111 -17.09 5.24 11.30
N VAL A 112 -17.79 4.43 10.50
CA VAL A 112 -19.19 4.02 10.74
C VAL A 112 -19.21 2.63 11.35
N GLY A 113 -20.07 2.41 12.36
CA GLY A 113 -20.16 1.13 13.05
C GLY A 113 -20.98 0.10 12.27
N GLU A 114 -22.12 0.52 11.73
CA GLU A 114 -23.01 -0.32 10.93
C GLU A 114 -22.41 -0.66 9.56
N VAL A 115 -22.81 -1.82 9.02
CA VAL A 115 -22.41 -2.26 7.67
C VAL A 115 -23.63 -2.54 6.82
N LEU A 116 -23.53 -2.33 5.50
CA LEU A 116 -24.55 -2.79 4.55
C LEU A 116 -24.19 -4.20 4.09
N ARG A 117 -25.03 -5.19 4.36
CA ARG A 117 -24.89 -6.55 3.85
C ARG A 117 -25.69 -6.70 2.56
N VAL A 118 -25.10 -7.39 1.59
CA VAL A 118 -25.72 -7.67 0.29
C VAL A 118 -25.41 -9.11 -0.08
N ASN A 119 -26.43 -9.96 -0.19
CA ASN A 119 -26.29 -11.33 -0.67
C ASN A 119 -26.95 -11.48 -2.05
N GLY A 120 -26.47 -12.45 -2.82
CA GLY A 120 -26.82 -12.59 -4.22
C GLY A 120 -26.14 -13.76 -4.90
N THR A 121 -26.11 -13.71 -6.22
CA THR A 121 -25.36 -14.67 -7.05
C THR A 121 -24.28 -13.95 -7.84
N ALA A 122 -23.04 -14.42 -7.72
CA ALA A 122 -21.92 -13.95 -8.50
C ALA A 122 -21.94 -14.55 -9.92
N SER A 123 -21.44 -13.78 -10.88
CA SER A 123 -21.09 -14.22 -12.23
C SER A 123 -19.91 -13.39 -12.74
N THR A 124 -19.25 -13.85 -13.79
CA THR A 124 -18.15 -13.09 -14.43
C THR A 124 -18.68 -12.43 -15.71
N LEU A 125 -18.46 -11.13 -15.86
CA LEU A 125 -18.81 -10.37 -17.06
C LEU A 125 -17.78 -10.59 -18.17
N THR A 126 -18.16 -10.30 -19.41
CA THR A 126 -17.23 -10.33 -20.57
C THR A 126 -16.05 -9.36 -20.42
N SER A 127 -16.21 -8.31 -19.62
CA SER A 127 -15.14 -7.37 -19.25
C SER A 127 -14.11 -7.95 -18.27
N GLY A 128 -14.36 -9.13 -17.70
CA GLY A 128 -13.55 -9.74 -16.64
C GLY A 128 -13.92 -9.28 -15.22
N GLU A 129 -14.87 -8.34 -15.07
CA GLU A 129 -15.38 -7.93 -13.76
C GLU A 129 -16.30 -9.00 -13.14
N THR A 130 -16.35 -9.05 -11.81
CA THR A 130 -17.34 -9.85 -11.09
C THR A 130 -18.64 -9.06 -10.96
N ALA A 131 -19.75 -9.63 -11.43
CA ALA A 131 -21.09 -9.10 -11.24
C ALA A 131 -21.82 -9.87 -10.15
N VAL A 132 -22.65 -9.16 -9.38
CA VAL A 132 -23.52 -9.73 -8.35
C VAL A 132 -24.96 -9.35 -8.66
N ASP A 133 -25.80 -10.38 -8.83
CA ASP A 133 -27.25 -10.24 -8.86
C ASP A 133 -27.80 -10.29 -7.44
N VAL A 134 -28.40 -9.18 -7.00
CA VAL A 134 -28.83 -8.97 -5.62
C VAL A 134 -30.11 -9.74 -5.35
N THR A 135 -30.08 -10.58 -4.31
CA THR A 135 -31.26 -11.27 -3.78
C THR A 135 -31.73 -10.64 -2.48
N GLU A 136 -30.81 -10.14 -1.67
CA GLU A 136 -31.13 -9.43 -0.43
C GLU A 136 -30.10 -8.35 -0.08
N ALA A 137 -30.58 -7.26 0.53
CA ALA A 137 -29.76 -6.21 1.12
C ALA A 137 -30.35 -5.72 2.44
N TYR A 138 -29.50 -5.41 3.43
CA TYR A 138 -29.95 -4.88 4.73
C TYR A 138 -28.80 -4.27 5.53
N VAL A 139 -29.13 -3.31 6.40
CA VAL A 139 -28.19 -2.74 7.36
C VAL A 139 -28.01 -3.70 8.54
N HIS A 140 -26.77 -4.07 8.83
CA HIS A 140 -26.39 -4.92 9.95
C HIS A 140 -25.88 -4.09 11.13
N CYS A 141 -26.05 -4.60 12.35
CA CYS A 141 -25.71 -3.90 13.59
C CYS A 141 -24.20 -3.62 13.72
N ALA A 142 -23.87 -2.58 14.50
CA ALA A 142 -22.53 -2.06 14.67
C ALA A 142 -21.62 -2.85 15.64
N GLN A 143 -22.15 -3.88 16.33
CA GLN A 143 -21.46 -4.50 17.46
C GLN A 143 -20.09 -5.10 17.10
N ALA A 144 -19.95 -5.78 15.95
CA ALA A 144 -18.67 -6.36 15.54
C ALA A 144 -17.59 -5.30 15.28
N VAL A 145 -17.95 -4.22 14.58
CA VAL A 145 -17.03 -3.10 14.28
C VAL A 145 -16.65 -2.34 15.55
N ILE A 146 -17.62 -2.11 16.45
CA ILE A 146 -17.36 -1.44 17.73
C ILE A 146 -16.51 -2.30 18.66
N ARG A 147 -16.80 -3.60 18.80
CA ARG A 147 -16.03 -4.54 19.64
C ARG A 147 -14.57 -4.62 19.20
N SER A 148 -14.34 -4.68 17.89
CA SER A 148 -13.00 -4.82 17.32
C SER A 148 -12.14 -3.56 17.41
N GLY A 149 -12.75 -2.39 17.66
CA GLY A 149 -12.02 -1.13 17.55
C GLY A 149 -11.44 -0.94 16.14
N LEU A 150 -12.12 -1.44 15.10
CA LEU A 150 -11.59 -1.48 13.72
C LEU A 150 -11.09 -0.11 13.23
N TRP A 151 -11.71 0.98 13.68
CA TRP A 151 -11.39 2.36 13.31
C TRP A 151 -10.47 3.08 14.31
N GLU A 152 -10.05 2.41 15.38
CA GLU A 152 -9.10 2.96 16.33
C GLU A 152 -7.67 2.91 15.74
N PRO A 153 -6.75 3.78 16.19
CA PRO A 153 -5.36 3.69 15.79
C PRO A 153 -4.77 2.30 16.09
N PRO A 154 -3.84 1.79 15.26
CA PRO A 154 -3.08 0.58 15.51
C PRO A 154 -2.58 0.52 16.96
N ALA A 155 -2.91 -0.54 17.67
CA ALA A 155 -2.42 -0.80 19.01
C ALA A 155 -1.26 -1.81 18.96
N PRO A 156 -0.34 -1.80 19.93
CA PRO A 156 0.62 -2.88 20.08
C PRO A 156 -0.14 -4.18 20.37
N HIS A 157 0.07 -5.21 19.56
CA HIS A 157 -0.49 -6.53 19.78
C HIS A 157 0.55 -7.44 20.42
N ARG A 158 0.11 -8.41 21.23
CA ARG A 158 1.01 -9.46 21.73
C ARG A 158 1.38 -10.37 20.57
N THR A 159 2.66 -10.71 20.47
CA THR A 159 3.14 -11.78 19.58
C THR A 159 2.48 -13.10 19.95
N ALA A 160 2.26 -13.95 18.94
CA ALA A 160 1.75 -15.28 19.20
C ALA A 160 2.78 -16.08 20.01
N GLY A 161 2.31 -16.86 20.98
CA GLY A 161 3.14 -17.88 21.60
C GLY A 161 3.49 -18.99 20.62
N PRO A 162 4.43 -19.88 20.97
CA PRO A 162 4.71 -21.07 20.16
C PRO A 162 3.42 -21.88 19.95
N VAL A 163 3.11 -22.18 18.68
CA VAL A 163 1.96 -23.00 18.30
C VAL A 163 2.39 -24.47 18.34
N ALA A 164 1.62 -25.30 19.03
CA ALA A 164 1.90 -26.73 19.14
C ALA A 164 1.45 -27.49 17.87
N GLY A 165 2.28 -28.42 17.41
CA GLY A 165 1.98 -29.28 16.24
C GLY A 165 2.17 -28.59 14.88
N ASP A 166 2.21 -29.39 13.82
CA ASP A 166 2.35 -28.91 12.45
C ASP A 166 0.98 -28.59 11.82
N GLY A 167 0.92 -27.58 10.96
CA GLY A 167 -0.26 -27.32 10.14
C GLY A 167 -0.31 -25.92 9.51
N PRO A 168 -1.42 -25.55 8.84
CA PRO A 168 -1.51 -24.28 8.15
C PRO A 168 -1.36 -23.05 9.07
N LEU A 169 -1.65 -23.20 10.37
CA LEU A 169 -1.54 -22.10 11.35
C LEU A 169 -0.09 -21.84 11.79
N THR A 170 0.84 -22.75 11.51
CA THR A 170 2.29 -22.53 11.72
C THR A 170 2.97 -21.92 10.50
N GLY A 171 2.21 -21.54 9.47
CA GLY A 171 2.71 -20.86 8.28
C GLY A 171 3.34 -19.49 8.61
N PRO A 172 4.26 -18.99 7.76
CA PRO A 172 4.95 -17.72 8.01
C PRO A 172 3.98 -16.57 8.29
N GLY A 173 4.09 -15.97 9.48
CA GLY A 173 3.30 -14.81 9.90
C GLY A 173 1.81 -15.07 10.20
N VAL A 174 1.30 -16.29 10.01
CA VAL A 174 -0.14 -16.61 10.17
C VAL A 174 -0.60 -16.46 11.62
N SER A 175 0.08 -17.11 12.57
CA SER A 175 -0.25 -17.07 13.99
C SER A 175 -0.14 -15.66 14.57
N ASP A 176 0.92 -14.93 14.22
CA ASP A 176 1.13 -13.54 14.62
C ASP A 176 0.05 -12.60 14.04
N PHE A 177 -0.37 -12.84 12.79
CA PHE A 177 -1.46 -12.06 12.19
C PHE A 177 -2.79 -12.33 12.91
N LEU A 178 -3.10 -13.60 13.21
CA LEU A 178 -4.30 -13.97 13.97
C LEU A 178 -4.31 -13.34 15.37
N ALA A 179 -3.18 -13.39 16.09
CA ALA A 179 -3.03 -12.78 17.40
C ALA A 179 -3.25 -11.25 17.37
N ALA A 180 -2.95 -10.62 16.24
CA ALA A 180 -3.12 -9.19 16.02
C ALA A 180 -4.45 -8.79 15.39
N ALA A 181 -5.27 -9.73 14.89
CA ALA A 181 -6.45 -9.42 14.09
C ALA A 181 -7.72 -9.31 14.94
N PRO A 182 -8.23 -8.09 15.23
CA PRO A 182 -9.45 -7.91 16.00
C PRO A 182 -10.72 -8.05 15.16
N PHE A 183 -10.61 -8.08 13.83
CA PHE A 183 -11.76 -8.10 12.93
C PHE A 183 -11.60 -9.12 11.82
N LEU A 184 -12.66 -9.87 11.52
CA LEU A 184 -12.69 -10.81 10.40
C LEU A 184 -14.06 -10.86 9.72
N ALA A 185 -14.04 -11.18 8.43
CA ALA A 185 -15.20 -11.56 7.65
C ALA A 185 -15.27 -13.10 7.61
N LEU A 186 -16.39 -13.69 8.01
CA LEU A 186 -16.62 -15.13 7.98
C LEU A 186 -17.74 -15.47 7.01
N THR A 187 -17.41 -16.21 5.96
CA THR A 187 -18.38 -16.67 4.94
C THR A 187 -18.74 -18.13 5.14
N THR A 188 -20.04 -18.42 5.12
CA THR A 188 -20.60 -19.79 5.11
C THR A 188 -21.69 -19.93 4.05
N TRP A 189 -22.07 -21.16 3.73
CA TRP A 189 -23.05 -21.50 2.68
C TRP A 189 -24.11 -22.45 3.22
N ASP A 190 -25.30 -22.42 2.63
CA ASP A 190 -26.31 -23.46 2.84
C ASP A 190 -26.38 -24.42 1.64
N THR A 191 -27.17 -25.49 1.78
CA THR A 191 -27.40 -26.46 0.70
C THR A 191 -28.37 -25.96 -0.38
N GLY A 192 -29.11 -24.89 -0.10
CA GLY A 192 -30.07 -24.23 -0.98
C GLY A 192 -29.45 -23.19 -1.91
N ASN A 193 -28.12 -23.20 -2.07
CA ASN A 193 -27.37 -22.27 -2.91
C ASN A 193 -27.46 -20.81 -2.40
N GLY A 194 -27.50 -20.62 -1.08
CA GLY A 194 -27.34 -19.36 -0.37
C GLY A 194 -25.95 -19.21 0.24
N SER A 195 -25.61 -17.99 0.66
CA SER A 195 -24.37 -17.71 1.41
C SER A 195 -24.53 -16.51 2.33
N ASP A 196 -23.70 -16.46 3.37
CA ASP A 196 -23.69 -15.38 4.35
C ASP A 196 -22.25 -15.00 4.72
N THR A 197 -21.86 -13.73 4.51
CA THR A 197 -20.53 -13.20 4.89
C THR A 197 -20.67 -12.26 6.07
N SER A 198 -20.34 -12.74 7.27
CA SER A 198 -20.63 -12.11 8.56
C SER A 198 -19.42 -11.38 9.14
N PRO A 199 -19.58 -10.12 9.60
CA PRO A 199 -18.53 -9.44 10.32
C PRO A 199 -18.42 -10.00 11.74
N ARG A 200 -17.20 -10.35 12.16
CA ARG A 200 -16.86 -10.80 13.50
C ARG A 200 -15.78 -9.88 14.06
N GLY A 201 -15.91 -9.52 15.33
CA GLY A 201 -14.99 -8.57 15.93
C GLY A 201 -14.86 -8.73 17.42
N GLU A 202 -13.62 -8.62 17.90
CA GLU A 202 -13.22 -8.76 19.29
C GLU A 202 -12.11 -7.74 19.59
N ARG A 203 -12.03 -7.23 20.82
CA ARG A 203 -11.02 -6.21 21.14
C ARG A 203 -9.61 -6.80 21.18
N GLN A 204 -9.53 -8.09 21.46
CA GLN A 204 -8.32 -8.90 21.34
C GLN A 204 -8.30 -9.62 19.99
N ALA A 205 -7.53 -10.69 19.86
CA ALA A 205 -7.62 -11.57 18.69
C ALA A 205 -9.05 -12.09 18.52
N ALA A 206 -9.63 -11.89 17.34
CA ALA A 206 -10.98 -12.36 17.02
C ALA A 206 -11.08 -13.89 17.06
N ALA A 207 -9.98 -14.58 16.79
CA ALA A 207 -9.89 -16.03 16.83
C ALA A 207 -8.65 -16.48 17.63
N ARG A 208 -8.78 -17.60 18.36
CA ARG A 208 -7.73 -18.17 19.20
C ARG A 208 -7.18 -19.44 18.56
N VAL A 209 -5.86 -19.47 18.36
CA VAL A 209 -5.14 -20.67 17.92
C VAL A 209 -5.03 -21.65 19.09
N VAL A 210 -5.46 -22.90 18.87
CA VAL A 210 -5.33 -23.99 19.85
C VAL A 210 -4.08 -24.82 19.54
N ASP A 211 -3.90 -25.21 18.28
CA ASP A 211 -2.74 -25.95 17.77
C ASP A 211 -2.49 -25.59 16.29
N GLY A 212 -1.58 -26.28 15.60
CA GLY A 212 -1.20 -26.02 14.20
C GLY A 212 -2.34 -26.10 13.18
N ARG A 213 -3.50 -26.65 13.55
CA ARG A 213 -4.68 -26.81 12.67
C ARG A 213 -5.98 -26.31 13.29
N THR A 214 -6.10 -26.24 14.60
CA THR A 214 -7.35 -25.94 15.28
C THR A 214 -7.44 -24.47 15.67
N LEU A 215 -8.50 -23.80 15.23
CA LEU A 215 -8.84 -22.42 15.59
C LEU A 215 -10.19 -22.38 16.30
N VAL A 216 -10.31 -21.58 17.36
CA VAL A 216 -11.58 -21.36 18.07
C VAL A 216 -12.05 -19.92 17.87
N LEU A 217 -13.31 -19.74 17.47
CA LEU A 217 -13.95 -18.44 17.29
C LEU A 217 -15.11 -18.27 18.26
N ALA A 218 -15.14 -17.15 19.00
CA ALA A 218 -16.24 -16.84 19.91
C ALA A 218 -17.50 -16.41 19.13
N ASP A 219 -18.66 -17.00 19.43
CA ASP A 219 -19.95 -16.44 19.04
C ASP A 219 -20.55 -15.69 20.24
N ARG A 220 -20.47 -14.36 20.17
CA ARG A 220 -20.94 -13.46 21.23
C ARG A 220 -22.38 -13.05 21.00
N LYS A 221 -23.05 -12.65 22.09
CA LYS A 221 -24.43 -12.12 22.04
C LYS A 221 -24.54 -10.99 21.00
N GLY A 222 -25.62 -10.99 20.24
CA GLY A 222 -25.82 -10.05 19.14
C GLY A 222 -27.29 -9.81 18.84
N ASN A 223 -27.60 -9.60 17.56
CA ASN A 223 -28.96 -9.43 17.06
C ASN A 223 -29.77 -10.76 16.99
N ARG A 224 -29.20 -11.87 17.50
CA ARG A 224 -29.76 -13.24 17.44
C ARG A 224 -30.04 -13.73 16.01
N ARG A 225 -29.36 -13.15 15.02
CA ARG A 225 -29.41 -13.64 13.65
C ARG A 225 -28.35 -14.72 13.50
N ALA A 226 -28.79 -15.95 13.25
CA ALA A 226 -27.95 -17.15 13.30
C ALA A 226 -27.65 -17.74 11.91
N ASP A 227 -27.64 -16.95 10.83
CA ASP A 227 -27.46 -17.49 9.46
C ASP A 227 -26.16 -18.28 9.33
N THR A 228 -25.05 -17.77 9.89
CA THR A 228 -23.77 -18.48 9.90
C THR A 228 -23.88 -19.87 10.53
N LEU A 229 -24.59 -19.98 11.67
CA LEU A 229 -24.74 -21.23 12.41
C LEU A 229 -25.66 -22.20 11.66
N HIS A 230 -26.78 -21.74 11.14
CA HIS A 230 -27.69 -22.57 10.34
C HIS A 230 -27.04 -23.09 9.05
N ASN A 231 -26.22 -22.27 8.40
CA ASN A 231 -25.43 -22.66 7.25
C ASN A 231 -24.45 -23.79 7.60
N LEU A 232 -23.71 -23.66 8.71
CA LEU A 232 -22.74 -24.67 9.17
C LEU A 232 -23.36 -26.01 9.57
N LEU A 233 -24.64 -26.03 9.95
CA LEU A 233 -25.38 -27.28 10.17
C LEU A 233 -25.68 -28.04 8.88
N GLN A 234 -25.65 -27.36 7.72
CA GLN A 234 -25.94 -27.95 6.41
C GLN A 234 -24.68 -28.18 5.57
N ASP A 235 -23.71 -27.26 5.63
CA ASP A 235 -22.39 -27.33 5.00
C ASP A 235 -21.36 -26.84 6.01
N ASP A 236 -20.56 -27.76 6.54
CA ASP A 236 -19.55 -27.48 7.57
C ASP A 236 -18.37 -26.64 7.05
N ARG A 237 -18.28 -26.39 5.74
CA ARG A 237 -17.19 -25.61 5.14
C ARG A 237 -17.39 -24.11 5.33
N LEU A 238 -16.30 -23.42 5.64
CA LEU A 238 -16.25 -21.96 5.74
C LEU A 238 -15.01 -21.38 5.07
N SER A 239 -15.05 -20.07 4.85
CA SER A 239 -13.84 -19.27 4.62
C SER A 239 -13.89 -18.00 5.45
N LEU A 240 -12.71 -17.48 5.83
CA LEU A 240 -12.61 -16.21 6.52
C LEU A 240 -11.45 -15.37 5.99
N ALA A 241 -11.62 -14.05 6.13
CA ALA A 241 -10.57 -13.06 5.88
C ALA A 241 -10.42 -12.14 7.08
N ALA A 242 -9.20 -11.95 7.59
CA ALA A 242 -8.95 -11.14 8.78
C ALA A 242 -8.20 -9.83 8.47
N LEU A 243 -8.50 -8.77 9.22
CA LEU A 243 -7.87 -7.47 9.17
C LEU A 243 -7.14 -7.15 10.46
N VAL A 244 -5.97 -6.52 10.35
CA VAL A 244 -5.25 -5.90 11.46
C VAL A 244 -5.21 -4.40 11.20
N PRO A 245 -5.73 -3.56 12.10
CA PRO A 245 -5.63 -2.11 11.97
C PRO A 245 -4.21 -1.64 11.67
N GLY A 246 -4.04 -0.89 10.57
CA GLY A 246 -2.75 -0.35 10.12
C GLY A 246 -1.89 -1.28 9.28
N ARG A 247 -2.34 -2.51 8.98
CA ARG A 247 -1.68 -3.40 8.03
C ARG A 247 -2.46 -3.49 6.73
N SER A 248 -1.77 -3.48 5.59
CA SER A 248 -2.39 -3.68 4.28
C SER A 248 -2.57 -5.16 3.91
N GLY A 249 -1.90 -6.06 4.64
CA GLY A 249 -2.08 -7.50 4.47
C GLY A 249 -3.45 -7.97 4.95
N VAL A 250 -3.92 -9.07 4.35
CA VAL A 250 -5.11 -9.80 4.76
C VAL A 250 -4.72 -11.24 4.97
N LEU A 251 -5.14 -11.82 6.09
CA LEU A 251 -5.08 -13.26 6.29
C LEU A 251 -6.28 -13.90 5.59
N HIS A 252 -6.04 -14.90 4.76
CA HIS A 252 -7.07 -15.75 4.14
C HIS A 252 -7.00 -17.14 4.74
N LEU A 253 -8.16 -17.70 5.10
CA LEU A 253 -8.26 -19.03 5.68
C LEU A 253 -9.52 -19.74 5.16
N HIS A 254 -9.45 -21.05 4.99
CA HIS A 254 -10.64 -21.90 4.89
C HIS A 254 -10.45 -23.23 5.60
N GLY A 255 -11.56 -23.88 5.90
CA GLY A 255 -11.59 -25.14 6.62
C GLY A 255 -13.02 -25.57 6.94
N ARG A 256 -13.15 -26.43 7.94
CA ARG A 256 -14.43 -26.99 8.40
C ARG A 256 -14.69 -26.57 9.83
N ALA A 257 -15.95 -26.27 10.16
CA ALA A 257 -16.32 -25.90 11.52
C ALA A 257 -17.45 -26.73 12.11
N ALA A 258 -17.34 -26.95 13.41
CA ALA A 258 -18.42 -27.41 14.26
C ALA A 258 -18.81 -26.33 15.27
N ILE A 259 -20.08 -26.34 15.69
CA ILE A 259 -20.63 -25.43 16.69
C ILE A 259 -20.56 -26.12 18.05
N THR A 260 -20.12 -25.43 19.09
CA THR A 260 -20.02 -25.97 20.45
C THR A 260 -20.56 -24.99 21.50
N ASP A 261 -21.17 -25.54 22.54
CA ASP A 261 -21.60 -24.90 23.79
C ASP A 261 -20.83 -25.43 25.01
N ASP A 262 -19.68 -26.09 24.81
CA ASP A 262 -18.89 -26.68 25.87
C ASP A 262 -18.44 -25.64 26.91
N ALA A 263 -18.99 -25.75 28.12
CA ALA A 263 -18.82 -24.73 29.15
C ALA A 263 -17.34 -24.46 29.53
N PRO A 264 -16.48 -25.49 29.73
CA PRO A 264 -15.05 -25.26 29.97
C PRO A 264 -14.35 -24.44 28.87
N LEU A 265 -14.61 -24.77 27.60
CA LEU A 265 -14.06 -24.02 26.47
C LEU A 265 -14.57 -22.58 26.43
N LEU A 266 -15.89 -22.38 26.59
CA LEU A 266 -16.49 -21.04 26.60
C LEU A 266 -15.97 -20.18 27.76
N GLU A 267 -15.82 -20.75 28.96
CA GLU A 267 -15.25 -20.06 30.13
C GLU A 267 -13.80 -19.65 29.92
N SER A 268 -13.02 -20.45 29.18
CA SER A 268 -11.64 -20.08 28.79
C SER A 268 -11.58 -18.83 27.89
N MET A 269 -12.72 -18.44 27.31
CA MET A 269 -12.89 -17.27 26.45
C MET A 269 -13.71 -16.17 27.14
N ALA A 270 -13.94 -16.26 28.45
CA ALA A 270 -14.72 -15.29 29.18
C ALA A 270 -14.05 -13.92 29.23
N LEU A 271 -14.83 -12.86 28.96
CA LEU A 271 -14.41 -11.49 29.18
C LEU A 271 -14.92 -11.06 30.54
N ARG A 272 -14.00 -10.92 31.50
CA ARG A 272 -14.31 -10.55 32.89
C ARG A 272 -15.38 -11.45 33.52
N GLY A 273 -15.26 -12.75 33.29
CA GLY A 273 -16.20 -13.74 33.79
C GLY A 273 -17.51 -13.86 33.00
N VAL A 274 -17.59 -13.25 31.81
CA VAL A 274 -18.73 -13.43 30.89
C VAL A 274 -18.30 -14.26 29.68
N PRO A 275 -18.63 -15.57 29.62
CA PRO A 275 -18.33 -16.42 28.47
C PRO A 275 -19.18 -16.04 27.23
N PRO A 276 -18.72 -16.39 26.01
CA PRO A 276 -19.58 -16.37 24.83
C PRO A 276 -20.72 -17.39 24.98
N HIS A 277 -21.80 -17.25 24.18
CA HIS A 277 -22.91 -18.21 24.27
C HIS A 277 -22.64 -19.51 23.49
N LEU A 278 -21.76 -19.46 22.49
CA LEU A 278 -21.32 -20.57 21.64
C LEU A 278 -19.91 -20.26 21.13
N ALA A 279 -19.24 -21.26 20.59
CA ALA A 279 -18.01 -21.09 19.83
C ALA A 279 -18.03 -21.94 18.54
N LEU A 280 -17.23 -21.53 17.56
CA LEU A 280 -16.91 -22.36 16.41
C LEU A 280 -15.54 -23.01 16.62
N LEU A 281 -15.50 -24.33 16.50
CA LEU A 281 -14.27 -25.13 16.43
C LEU A 281 -13.95 -25.33 14.95
N ILE A 282 -12.84 -24.77 14.48
CA ILE A 282 -12.48 -24.76 13.06
C ILE A 282 -11.23 -25.64 12.87
N ASP A 283 -11.36 -26.71 12.09
CA ASP A 283 -10.22 -27.44 11.53
C ASP A 283 -9.77 -26.72 10.25
N VAL A 284 -8.57 -26.15 10.32
CA VAL A 284 -8.02 -25.29 9.28
C VAL A 284 -7.32 -26.12 8.23
N GLU A 285 -7.81 -26.03 6.99
CA GLU A 285 -7.24 -26.74 5.84
C GLU A 285 -6.18 -25.88 5.13
N TYR A 286 -6.32 -24.56 5.16
CA TYR A 286 -5.41 -23.60 4.53
C TYR A 286 -5.44 -22.26 5.25
N ALA A 287 -4.27 -21.64 5.41
CA ALA A 287 -4.13 -20.28 5.91
C ALA A 287 -2.91 -19.58 5.28
N GLU A 288 -3.08 -18.33 4.86
CA GLU A 288 -1.99 -17.55 4.27
C GLU A 288 -2.22 -16.05 4.47
N VAL A 289 -1.16 -15.30 4.81
CA VAL A 289 -1.18 -13.83 4.81
C VAL A 289 -0.72 -13.33 3.46
N ARG A 290 -1.53 -12.50 2.81
CA ARG A 290 -1.21 -11.90 1.50
C ARG A 290 -1.35 -10.39 1.55
N ALA A 291 -0.54 -9.70 0.76
CA ALA A 291 -0.81 -8.29 0.47
C ALA A 291 -2.19 -8.17 -0.20
N ASN A 292 -2.97 -7.17 0.21
CA ASN A 292 -4.27 -6.91 -0.38
C ASN A 292 -4.36 -5.46 -0.85
N ASP A 293 -4.36 -5.27 -2.17
CA ASP A 293 -4.36 -3.94 -2.77
C ASP A 293 -5.64 -3.15 -2.47
N ALA A 294 -6.78 -3.82 -2.29
CA ALA A 294 -8.02 -3.14 -1.93
C ALA A 294 -7.91 -2.50 -0.55
N VAL A 295 -7.40 -3.24 0.45
CA VAL A 295 -7.18 -2.71 1.80
C VAL A 295 -6.13 -1.60 1.79
N ALA A 296 -5.02 -1.80 1.07
CA ALA A 296 -3.96 -0.80 0.91
C ALA A 296 -4.52 0.52 0.34
N ARG A 297 -5.21 0.45 -0.81
CA ARG A 297 -5.74 1.64 -1.49
C ARG A 297 -6.87 2.31 -0.73
N ALA A 298 -7.67 1.54 0.02
CA ALA A 298 -8.79 2.07 0.79
C ALA A 298 -8.36 3.01 1.93
N ARG A 299 -7.08 2.95 2.36
CA ARG A 299 -6.50 3.84 3.40
C ARG A 299 -7.34 3.91 4.68
N LEU A 300 -7.93 2.78 5.07
CA LEU A 300 -8.96 2.63 6.10
C LEU A 300 -8.65 3.32 7.44
N TRP A 301 -7.37 3.41 7.81
CA TRP A 301 -6.93 3.92 9.10
C TRP A 301 -6.29 5.30 9.05
N THR A 302 -6.24 5.94 7.88
CA THR A 302 -5.73 7.32 7.74
C THR A 302 -6.78 8.36 8.08
N PRO A 303 -6.36 9.58 8.45
CA PRO A 303 -7.27 10.72 8.55
C PRO A 303 -8.06 10.97 7.24
N ASP A 304 -7.40 10.85 6.08
CA ASP A 304 -8.02 11.11 4.76
C ASP A 304 -9.00 10.00 4.31
N GLY A 305 -8.68 8.74 4.62
CA GLY A 305 -9.51 7.58 4.29
C GLY A 305 -10.74 7.44 5.20
N ARG A 306 -10.72 8.10 6.37
CA ARG A 306 -11.91 8.43 7.15
C ARG A 306 -12.55 9.67 6.54
N THR A 307 -13.03 9.55 5.30
CA THR A 307 -13.75 10.60 4.56
C THR A 307 -14.54 11.50 5.49
N GLY A 308 -14.40 12.83 5.33
CA GLY A 308 -14.98 13.84 6.20
C GLY A 308 -16.39 13.45 6.65
N GLN A 309 -16.55 13.23 7.95
CA GLN A 309 -17.74 12.69 8.63
C GLN A 309 -19.03 13.53 8.43
N GLY A 310 -19.04 14.49 7.50
CA GLY A 310 -20.18 15.28 7.06
C GLY A 310 -20.90 14.75 5.81
N GLU A 311 -20.32 13.85 5.02
CA GLU A 311 -20.92 13.33 3.76
C GLU A 311 -21.27 11.83 3.79
N ALA A 312 -20.96 11.11 4.87
CA ALA A 312 -21.24 9.67 4.95
C ALA A 312 -22.76 9.36 5.09
N PRO A 313 -23.28 8.31 4.42
CA PRO A 313 -24.70 7.94 4.50
C PRO A 313 -25.18 7.63 5.93
N ASP A 314 -26.38 8.06 6.28
CA ASP A 314 -27.00 7.74 7.58
C ASP A 314 -27.55 6.30 7.58
N MET A 315 -26.71 5.35 7.99
CA MET A 315 -27.04 3.93 8.09
C MET A 315 -28.28 3.64 8.96
N MET A 316 -28.54 4.48 9.98
CA MET A 316 -29.69 4.31 10.85
C MET A 316 -30.98 4.77 10.18
N ALA A 317 -30.94 5.90 9.46
CA ALA A 317 -32.06 6.34 8.64
C ALA A 317 -32.37 5.30 7.55
N LEU A 318 -31.34 4.75 6.90
CA LEU A 318 -31.49 3.68 5.91
C LEU A 318 -32.15 2.43 6.51
N GLY A 319 -31.65 1.95 7.65
CA GLY A 319 -32.24 0.80 8.33
C GLY A 319 -33.69 1.04 8.82
N GLY A 320 -34.04 2.29 9.15
CA GLY A 320 -35.41 2.70 9.46
C GLY A 320 -36.32 2.69 8.23
N ALA A 321 -35.82 3.17 7.09
CA ALA A 321 -36.54 3.15 5.82
C ALA A 321 -36.83 1.71 5.35
N HIS A 322 -35.85 0.81 5.46
CA HIS A 322 -36.05 -0.61 5.15
C HIS A 322 -37.12 -1.26 6.04
N LEU A 323 -37.11 -0.95 7.35
CA LEU A 323 -38.14 -1.45 8.27
C LEU A 323 -39.55 -0.99 7.89
N ALA A 324 -39.68 0.28 7.46
CA ALA A 324 -40.94 0.83 7.01
C ALA A 324 -41.42 0.18 5.70
N ALA A 325 -40.51 -0.11 4.77
CA ALA A 325 -40.80 -0.83 3.53
C ALA A 325 -41.32 -2.25 3.81
N GLY A 326 -40.62 -3.02 4.65
CA GLY A 326 -41.07 -4.37 5.03
C GLY A 326 -42.37 -4.38 5.84
N ALA A 327 -42.69 -3.31 6.57
CA ALA A 327 -43.97 -3.16 7.26
C ALA A 327 -45.14 -2.89 6.27
N ALA A 328 -44.90 -2.10 5.22
CA ALA A 328 -45.88 -1.80 4.18
C ALA A 328 -46.28 -3.05 3.37
N ASP A 329 -45.31 -3.90 3.02
CA ASP A 329 -45.55 -5.18 2.34
C ASP A 329 -46.35 -6.19 3.20
N SER A 330 -46.29 -6.04 4.52
CA SER A 330 -47.03 -6.90 5.47
C SER A 330 -48.46 -6.43 5.80
N GLY A 331 -48.93 -5.33 5.19
CA GLY A 331 -50.32 -4.85 5.30
C GLY A 331 -50.77 -4.32 6.66
N ARG A 332 -49.86 -4.04 7.62
CA ARG A 332 -50.21 -3.72 9.02
C ARG A 332 -50.15 -2.24 9.43
N VAL A 333 -49.60 -1.33 8.62
CA VAL A 333 -49.55 0.12 8.92
C VAL A 333 -49.55 0.95 7.63
N SER A 334 -50.26 2.09 7.58
CA SER A 334 -50.13 3.03 6.47
C SER A 334 -48.74 3.67 6.48
N GLY A 335 -47.97 3.51 5.40
CA GLY A 335 -46.56 3.95 5.27
C GLY A 335 -46.31 5.46 5.45
N TRP A 336 -47.35 6.25 5.67
CA TRP A 336 -47.30 7.68 5.97
C TRP A 336 -46.77 7.99 7.39
N SER A 337 -47.10 7.16 8.38
CA SER A 337 -46.78 7.43 9.79
C SER A 337 -45.30 7.24 10.17
N ALA A 338 -44.59 6.31 9.52
CA ALA A 338 -43.16 6.07 9.78
C ALA A 338 -42.23 7.12 9.13
N LYS A 339 -42.60 7.63 7.94
CA LYS A 339 -41.85 8.70 7.24
C LYS A 339 -41.88 10.04 7.99
N LEU A 340 -42.91 10.29 8.80
CA LEU A 340 -43.09 11.56 9.52
C LEU A 340 -42.15 11.70 10.74
N ILE A 341 -41.68 10.58 11.31
CA ILE A 341 -40.83 10.60 12.52
C ILE A 341 -39.35 10.79 12.16
N THR A 342 -38.92 10.23 11.02
CA THR A 342 -37.52 10.34 10.54
C THR A 342 -37.21 11.66 9.84
N SER A 343 -38.22 12.47 9.51
CA SER A 343 -38.09 13.76 8.81
C SER A 343 -37.98 14.97 9.73
N ILE A 344 -38.09 14.80 11.06
CA ILE A 344 -37.94 15.89 12.02
C ILE A 344 -36.45 16.18 12.24
N PRO A 345 -35.96 17.40 11.92
CA PRO A 345 -34.55 17.77 12.10
C PRO A 345 -34.08 17.55 13.54
N GLY A 346 -33.03 16.75 13.75
CA GLY A 346 -32.43 16.50 15.07
C GLY A 346 -32.93 15.26 15.82
N VAL A 347 -34.08 14.68 15.44
CA VAL A 347 -34.59 13.44 16.05
C VAL A 347 -33.68 12.25 15.73
N SER A 348 -33.12 12.19 14.51
CA SER A 348 -32.14 11.17 14.12
C SER A 348 -30.88 11.19 14.98
N ARG A 349 -30.38 12.39 15.34
CA ARG A 349 -29.21 12.54 16.22
C ARG A 349 -29.50 12.09 17.64
N LEU A 350 -30.68 12.39 18.18
CA LEU A 350 -31.08 11.97 19.52
C LEU A 350 -31.28 10.45 19.59
N MET A 351 -31.95 9.86 18.61
CA MET A 351 -32.09 8.40 18.50
C MET A 351 -30.75 7.70 18.35
N ARG A 352 -29.83 8.25 17.52
CA ARG A 352 -28.47 7.72 17.38
C ARG A 352 -27.71 7.71 18.71
N LYS A 353 -27.71 8.83 19.46
CA LYS A 353 -27.09 8.90 20.80
C LYS A 353 -27.69 7.88 21.77
N ALA A 354 -29.00 7.62 21.70
CA ALA A 354 -29.65 6.61 22.55
C ALA A 354 -29.23 5.18 22.18
N ILE A 355 -29.14 4.87 20.88
CA ILE A 355 -28.73 3.56 20.36
C ILE A 355 -27.25 3.30 20.61
N ASP A 356 -26.37 4.28 20.39
CA ASP A 356 -24.95 4.17 20.71
C ASP A 356 -24.74 3.89 22.20
N ARG A 357 -25.51 4.58 23.07
CA ARG A 357 -25.51 4.29 24.51
C ARG A 357 -26.02 2.89 24.81
N ALA A 358 -27.04 2.40 24.11
CA ALA A 358 -27.55 1.04 24.28
C ALA A 358 -26.53 -0.02 23.82
N TYR A 359 -25.82 0.21 22.71
CA TYR A 359 -24.73 -0.65 22.26
C TYR A 359 -23.60 -0.69 23.30
N VAL A 360 -23.11 0.47 23.74
CA VAL A 360 -22.04 0.56 24.74
C VAL A 360 -22.47 -0.07 26.07
N ALA A 361 -23.71 0.16 26.52
CA ALA A 361 -24.24 -0.45 27.75
C ALA A 361 -24.38 -1.97 27.63
N GLY A 362 -24.80 -2.48 26.47
CA GLY A 362 -24.83 -3.93 26.18
C GLY A 362 -23.43 -4.55 26.22
N LEU A 363 -22.45 -3.91 25.59
CA LEU A 363 -21.06 -4.36 25.58
C LEU A 363 -20.43 -4.32 26.97
N ARG A 364 -20.73 -3.32 27.80
CA ARG A 364 -20.28 -3.30 29.21
C ARG A 364 -20.82 -4.49 30.01
N LYS A 365 -22.06 -4.90 29.78
CA LYS A 365 -22.64 -6.11 30.40
C LYS A 365 -21.96 -7.41 29.93
N GLU A 366 -21.30 -7.38 28.78
CA GLU A 366 -20.50 -8.49 28.25
C GLU A 366 -19.02 -8.44 28.68
N GLY A 367 -18.63 -7.50 29.55
CA GLY A 367 -17.28 -7.41 30.11
C GLY A 367 -16.34 -6.43 29.38
N TYR A 368 -16.85 -5.56 28.51
CA TYR A 368 -16.02 -4.55 27.83
C TYR A 368 -16.09 -3.17 28.53
N ASP A 369 -15.00 -2.74 29.15
CA ASP A 369 -14.98 -1.48 29.94
C ASP A 369 -14.69 -0.22 29.12
N ASP A 370 -13.75 -0.31 28.17
CA ASP A 370 -13.20 0.85 27.46
C ASP A 370 -13.86 1.06 26.08
N VAL A 371 -15.10 0.64 25.88
CA VAL A 371 -15.80 0.83 24.60
C VAL A 371 -16.26 2.27 24.50
N ARG A 372 -15.73 2.99 23.50
CA ARG A 372 -16.20 4.33 23.14
C ARG A 372 -17.26 4.19 22.05
N ALA A 373 -18.31 5.00 22.13
CA ALA A 373 -19.22 5.17 21.00
C ALA A 373 -18.43 5.73 19.79
N PRO A 374 -18.80 5.40 18.55
CA PRO A 374 -18.22 6.03 17.37
C PRO A 374 -18.27 7.55 17.51
N VAL A 375 -17.09 8.19 17.52
CA VAL A 375 -17.02 9.65 17.69
C VAL A 375 -17.60 10.28 16.42
N THR A 376 -18.76 10.93 16.58
CA THR A 376 -19.45 11.68 15.52
C THR A 376 -19.53 13.18 15.85
N ASP A 377 -18.87 13.64 16.92
CA ASP A 377 -18.91 15.05 17.31
C ASP A 377 -17.76 15.85 16.68
N ARG A 378 -18.17 16.96 16.06
CA ARG A 378 -17.39 17.82 15.18
C ARG A 378 -16.51 18.78 15.99
N HIS A 379 -15.58 19.43 15.28
CA HIS A 379 -14.66 20.50 15.72
C HIS A 379 -13.31 20.03 16.27
N ARG A 380 -12.45 19.63 15.33
CA ARG A 380 -11.15 20.30 15.20
C ARG A 380 -10.78 20.31 13.72
N GLU A 381 -11.13 21.39 13.04
CA GLU A 381 -10.55 21.70 11.73
C GLU A 381 -9.04 21.84 11.95
N VAL A 382 -8.29 20.83 11.52
CA VAL A 382 -6.90 21.03 11.14
C VAL A 382 -6.97 21.40 9.65
N PRO A 383 -6.56 22.60 9.25
CA PRO A 383 -6.53 22.95 7.83
C PRO A 383 -5.63 21.95 7.12
N ALA A 384 -6.18 21.24 6.14
CA ALA A 384 -5.39 20.45 5.20
C ALA A 384 -4.66 21.41 4.27
N GLU A 385 -3.59 22.01 4.75
CA GLU A 385 -2.65 22.72 3.88
C GLU A 385 -1.86 21.69 3.06
N LYS A 386 -1.95 21.85 1.74
CA LYS A 386 -1.15 21.13 0.75
C LYS A 386 0.33 21.16 1.18
N PRO A 387 1.06 20.04 1.13
CA PRO A 387 2.49 20.05 1.34
C PRO A 387 3.12 21.04 0.36
N ALA A 388 3.91 21.98 0.87
CA ALA A 388 4.76 22.84 0.07
C ALA A 388 5.72 21.95 -0.72
N ASP A 389 5.59 21.97 -2.04
CA ASP A 389 6.45 21.24 -2.96
C ASP A 389 6.48 22.04 -4.26
N SER A 390 7.65 22.17 -4.87
CA SER A 390 7.80 22.86 -6.16
C SER A 390 6.78 22.28 -7.16
N PRO A 391 6.00 23.12 -7.87
CA PRO A 391 4.89 22.66 -8.70
C PRO A 391 5.38 21.68 -9.77
N LEU A 392 4.61 20.62 -10.00
CA LEU A 392 4.85 19.70 -11.12
C LEU A 392 4.70 20.48 -12.43
N ARG A 393 5.73 20.45 -13.28
CA ARG A 393 5.67 21.08 -14.60
C ARG A 393 5.07 20.10 -15.62
N PRO A 394 3.89 20.40 -16.22
CA PRO A 394 3.31 19.56 -17.26
C PRO A 394 4.18 19.58 -18.52
N VAL A 395 4.48 18.41 -19.08
CA VAL A 395 5.26 18.27 -20.32
C VAL A 395 4.56 17.36 -21.32
N ARG A 396 4.91 17.52 -22.59
CA ARG A 396 4.46 16.66 -23.68
C ARG A 396 5.65 15.96 -24.29
N VAL A 397 5.48 14.68 -24.63
CA VAL A 397 6.44 13.94 -25.45
C VAL A 397 6.38 14.49 -26.86
N ARG A 398 7.37 15.28 -27.26
CA ARG A 398 7.47 15.82 -28.62
C ARG A 398 7.89 14.74 -29.61
N GLU A 399 8.88 13.97 -29.23
CA GLU A 399 9.56 13.01 -30.09
C GLU A 399 10.11 11.87 -29.23
N ILE A 400 10.12 10.66 -29.78
CA ILE A 400 10.80 9.50 -29.20
C ILE A 400 11.86 9.03 -30.20
N ARG A 401 13.12 9.12 -29.82
CA ARG A 401 14.26 8.67 -30.63
C ARG A 401 14.71 7.30 -30.16
N GLN A 402 14.92 6.36 -31.09
CA GLN A 402 15.49 5.06 -30.77
C GLN A 402 17.02 5.16 -30.84
N GLU A 403 17.70 5.06 -29.70
CA GLU A 403 19.16 5.16 -29.62
C GLU A 403 19.84 3.81 -29.85
N THR A 404 19.28 2.76 -29.26
CA THR A 404 19.76 1.36 -29.34
C THR A 404 18.55 0.43 -29.26
N PRO A 405 18.64 -0.89 -29.51
CA PRO A 405 17.51 -1.81 -29.32
C PRO A 405 16.89 -1.77 -27.91
N THR A 406 17.65 -1.35 -26.88
CA THR A 406 17.20 -1.32 -25.49
C THR A 406 17.15 0.07 -24.86
N ALA A 407 17.34 1.15 -25.63
CA ALA A 407 17.27 2.52 -25.09
C ALA A 407 16.62 3.51 -26.05
N ARG A 408 15.80 4.40 -25.49
CA ARG A 408 15.08 5.47 -26.20
C ARG A 408 15.27 6.81 -25.52
N THR A 409 15.45 7.87 -26.30
CA THR A 409 15.45 9.25 -25.82
C THR A 409 14.05 9.84 -25.97
N LEU A 410 13.48 10.34 -24.88
CA LEU A 410 12.25 11.12 -24.86
C LEU A 410 12.62 12.59 -24.95
N VAL A 411 12.13 13.26 -25.98
CA VAL A 411 12.27 14.72 -26.13
C VAL A 411 11.00 15.33 -25.58
N LEU A 412 11.13 16.07 -24.49
CA LEU A 412 10.02 16.66 -23.74
C LEU A 412 9.98 18.17 -23.99
N GLU A 413 8.79 18.68 -24.22
CA GLU A 413 8.53 20.13 -24.32
C GLU A 413 7.41 20.52 -23.35
N ASP A 414 7.30 21.81 -23.07
CA ASP A 414 6.23 22.35 -22.23
C ASP A 414 4.84 21.96 -22.78
N ALA A 415 3.96 21.38 -21.95
CA ALA A 415 2.67 20.89 -22.44
C ALA A 415 1.69 22.01 -22.78
N ASP A 416 1.89 23.19 -22.18
CA ASP A 416 0.98 24.33 -22.21
C ASP A 416 1.50 25.45 -23.14
N GLY A 417 2.64 25.22 -23.80
CA GLY A 417 3.16 26.11 -24.85
C GLY A 417 3.73 27.42 -24.33
N THR A 418 4.02 27.51 -23.03
CA THR A 418 4.58 28.71 -22.37
C THR A 418 6.02 29.01 -22.82
N ALA A 419 6.69 28.05 -23.45
CA ALA A 419 8.08 28.13 -23.92
C ALA A 419 9.09 28.50 -22.81
N GLU A 420 8.85 28.09 -21.56
CA GLU A 420 9.87 28.26 -20.52
C GLU A 420 11.07 27.32 -20.75
N PRO A 421 12.31 27.78 -20.62
CA PRO A 421 13.48 26.93 -20.73
C PRO A 421 13.54 25.93 -19.57
N PHE A 422 14.19 24.79 -19.80
CA PHE A 422 14.58 23.87 -18.73
C PHE A 422 15.95 24.30 -18.20
N ASP A 423 15.95 24.98 -17.06
CA ASP A 423 17.16 25.40 -16.37
C ASP A 423 17.62 24.31 -15.38
N PHE A 424 18.89 23.90 -15.47
CA PHE A 424 19.52 22.86 -14.66
C PHE A 424 21.04 22.88 -14.83
N ARG A 425 21.78 22.16 -13.98
CA ARG A 425 23.23 21.96 -14.15
C ARG A 425 23.51 20.64 -14.89
N PRO A 426 24.52 20.59 -15.79
CA PRO A 426 24.79 19.40 -16.57
C PRO A 426 25.18 18.23 -15.64
N GLY A 427 24.45 17.12 -15.78
CA GLY A 427 24.54 15.96 -14.88
C GLY A 427 23.33 15.78 -13.97
N GLN A 428 22.52 16.83 -13.75
CA GLN A 428 21.29 16.72 -12.97
C GLN A 428 20.21 15.89 -13.65
N PHE A 429 19.22 15.45 -12.86
CA PHE A 429 18.10 14.66 -13.33
C PHE A 429 16.76 15.32 -13.06
N PHE A 430 15.74 14.83 -13.78
CA PHE A 430 14.35 15.14 -13.55
C PHE A 430 13.60 13.88 -13.14
N THR A 431 12.61 14.03 -12.26
CA THR A 431 11.66 12.97 -11.93
C THR A 431 10.48 13.07 -12.87
N LEU A 432 10.32 12.09 -13.75
CA LEU A 432 9.11 11.92 -14.55
C LEU A 432 8.00 11.37 -13.66
N VAL A 433 6.83 11.99 -13.74
CA VAL A 433 5.62 11.64 -13.00
C VAL A 433 4.52 11.36 -14.01
N THR A 434 3.94 10.17 -13.93
CA THR A 434 2.83 9.74 -14.80
C THR A 434 1.94 8.73 -14.08
N GLU A 435 0.82 8.37 -14.69
CA GLU A 435 -0.04 7.27 -14.26
C GLU A 435 0.03 6.15 -15.31
N ILE A 436 0.36 4.93 -14.88
CA ILE A 436 0.40 3.74 -15.74
C ILE A 436 -0.57 2.73 -15.14
N GLU A 437 -1.61 2.36 -15.91
CA GLU A 437 -2.63 1.39 -15.49
C GLU A 437 -3.28 1.75 -14.13
N GLY A 438 -3.56 3.04 -13.88
CA GLY A 438 -4.15 3.50 -12.62
C GLY A 438 -3.15 3.69 -11.47
N HIS A 439 -1.87 3.36 -11.68
CA HIS A 439 -0.82 3.46 -10.66
C HIS A 439 0.03 4.71 -10.88
N PRO A 440 0.22 5.58 -9.86
CA PRO A 440 1.14 6.70 -9.95
C PRO A 440 2.58 6.18 -10.01
N VAL A 441 3.31 6.57 -11.05
CA VAL A 441 4.70 6.16 -11.27
C VAL A 441 5.59 7.40 -11.28
N ARG A 442 6.64 7.37 -10.46
CA ARG A 442 7.68 8.40 -10.41
C ARG A 442 9.05 7.79 -10.68
N ARG A 443 9.78 8.26 -11.68
CA ARG A 443 11.13 7.75 -12.00
C ARG A 443 12.09 8.89 -12.34
N ALA A 444 13.27 8.84 -11.74
CA ALA A 444 14.35 9.77 -12.03
C ALA A 444 15.09 9.35 -13.30
N TYR A 445 15.33 10.31 -14.20
CA TYR A 445 16.20 10.15 -15.36
C TYR A 445 17.09 11.38 -15.48
N SER A 446 18.40 11.16 -15.58
CA SER A 446 19.35 12.24 -15.85
C SER A 446 18.98 12.95 -17.16
N ALA A 447 19.06 14.28 -17.15
CA ALA A 447 18.97 15.03 -18.38
C ALA A 447 20.13 14.61 -19.29
N SER A 448 19.84 14.28 -20.54
CA SER A 448 20.86 14.06 -21.57
C SER A 448 21.07 15.30 -22.43
N SER A 449 20.16 16.27 -22.44
CA SER A 449 20.32 17.57 -23.13
C SER A 449 21.23 18.55 -22.38
N ALA A 450 21.65 19.62 -23.07
CA ALA A 450 22.28 20.77 -22.44
C ALA A 450 21.22 21.64 -21.69
N PRO A 451 21.62 22.36 -20.62
CA PRO A 451 20.77 23.32 -19.93
C PRO A 451 20.27 24.48 -20.80
N GLY A 452 19.20 25.14 -20.35
CA GLY A 452 18.72 26.40 -20.92
C GLY A 452 17.91 26.24 -22.22
N GLY A 453 17.76 25.02 -22.73
CA GLY A 453 16.95 24.73 -23.91
C GLY A 453 15.44 24.70 -23.62
N LEU A 454 14.63 24.91 -24.66
CA LEU A 454 13.16 24.74 -24.61
C LEU A 454 12.71 23.28 -24.56
N ARG A 455 13.66 22.35 -24.72
CA ARG A 455 13.42 20.91 -24.74
C ARG A 455 14.32 20.24 -23.72
N LEU A 456 13.73 19.30 -22.99
CA LEU A 456 14.44 18.41 -22.09
C LEU A 456 14.55 17.04 -22.75
N GLU A 457 15.77 16.52 -22.89
CA GLU A 457 15.99 15.15 -23.34
C GLU A 457 16.29 14.25 -22.13
N VAL A 458 15.60 13.11 -22.05
CA VAL A 458 15.86 12.06 -21.06
C VAL A 458 15.92 10.71 -21.75
N THR A 459 16.96 9.94 -21.49
CA THR A 459 17.15 8.64 -22.17
C THR A 459 16.87 7.49 -21.23
N VAL A 460 15.91 6.66 -21.64
CA VAL A 460 15.36 5.56 -20.86
C VAL A 460 15.90 4.26 -21.42
N LYS A 461 16.66 3.51 -20.62
CA LYS A 461 17.05 2.13 -20.94
C LYS A 461 15.99 1.15 -20.42
N GLN A 462 15.64 0.15 -21.21
CA GLN A 462 14.70 -0.88 -20.80
C GLN A 462 15.27 -1.72 -19.66
N VAL A 463 14.53 -1.81 -18.55
CA VAL A 463 14.83 -2.69 -17.41
C VAL A 463 13.77 -3.79 -17.38
N PRO A 464 14.16 -5.09 -17.39
CA PRO A 464 13.21 -6.20 -17.22
C PRO A 464 12.38 -6.03 -15.94
N GLY A 465 11.05 -6.15 -16.05
CA GLY A 465 10.11 -5.93 -14.94
C GLY A 465 9.95 -4.46 -14.51
N GLY A 466 10.64 -3.51 -15.13
CA GLY A 466 10.52 -2.09 -14.81
C GLY A 466 9.25 -1.47 -15.39
N LEU A 467 8.38 -0.92 -14.53
CA LEU A 467 7.08 -0.37 -14.94
C LEU A 467 7.20 0.78 -15.95
N PHE A 468 7.91 1.87 -15.60
CA PHE A 468 8.07 3.02 -16.51
C PHE A 468 8.92 2.69 -17.74
N SER A 469 10.03 1.98 -17.56
CA SER A 469 10.92 1.64 -18.68
C SER A 469 10.21 0.77 -19.72
N THR A 470 9.33 -0.13 -19.28
CA THR A 470 8.47 -0.91 -20.18
C THR A 470 7.43 -0.04 -20.86
N HIS A 471 6.76 0.85 -20.13
CA HIS A 471 5.81 1.80 -20.70
C HIS A 471 6.45 2.71 -21.78
N ALA A 472 7.65 3.24 -21.53
CA ALA A 472 8.39 4.08 -22.48
C ALA A 472 8.78 3.33 -23.78
N HIS A 473 8.99 2.01 -23.71
CA HIS A 473 9.34 1.19 -24.88
C HIS A 473 8.11 0.60 -25.58
N GLY A 474 7.01 0.36 -24.86
CA GLY A 474 5.81 -0.30 -25.37
C GLY A 474 4.73 0.67 -25.81
N SER A 475 4.18 1.45 -24.87
CA SER A 475 2.92 2.18 -25.03
C SER A 475 3.05 3.70 -25.18
N LEU A 476 4.14 4.31 -24.72
CA LEU A 476 4.34 5.76 -24.80
C LEU A 476 4.53 6.20 -26.27
N ARG A 477 3.89 7.30 -26.67
CA ARG A 477 3.90 7.86 -28.03
C ARG A 477 4.16 9.37 -28.01
N PRO A 478 4.68 9.95 -29.11
CA PRO A 478 4.64 11.39 -29.32
C PRO A 478 3.21 11.93 -29.16
N GLY A 479 3.07 13.04 -28.44
CA GLY A 479 1.80 13.67 -28.09
C GLY A 479 1.35 13.38 -26.66
N ASP A 480 1.82 12.30 -26.04
CA ASP A 480 1.46 11.92 -24.67
C ASP A 480 1.91 12.97 -23.65
N ARG A 481 1.12 13.14 -22.59
CA ARG A 481 1.38 14.08 -21.51
C ARG A 481 2.02 13.37 -20.32
N LEU A 482 3.06 13.98 -19.77
CA LEU A 482 3.71 13.59 -18.52
C LEU A 482 3.80 14.83 -17.63
N ALA A 483 4.30 14.67 -16.41
CA ALA A 483 4.76 15.78 -15.59
C ALA A 483 6.22 15.56 -15.19
N VAL A 484 6.96 16.64 -15.01
CA VAL A 484 8.33 16.58 -14.48
C VAL A 484 8.44 17.35 -13.16
N ARG A 485 9.32 16.84 -12.31
CA ARG A 485 9.81 17.54 -11.11
C ARG A 485 11.31 17.60 -11.16
N GLY A 486 11.87 18.77 -10.89
CA GLY A 486 13.31 18.99 -10.90
C GLY A 486 13.65 20.42 -11.35
N PRO A 487 14.93 20.70 -11.58
CA PRO A 487 16.04 19.74 -11.53
C PRO A 487 16.38 19.22 -10.13
N SER A 488 17.12 18.12 -10.05
CA SER A 488 17.58 17.50 -8.81
C SER A 488 18.92 16.79 -9.00
N GLY A 489 19.62 16.50 -7.90
CA GLY A 489 20.89 15.79 -7.90
C GLY A 489 22.10 16.70 -7.67
N THR A 490 23.11 16.14 -7.03
CA THR A 490 24.40 16.80 -6.73
C THR A 490 25.51 16.39 -7.69
N PHE A 491 25.25 15.45 -8.60
CA PHE A 491 26.19 15.02 -9.63
C PHE A 491 26.14 16.00 -10.80
N HIS A 492 26.92 17.07 -10.73
CA HIS A 492 26.96 18.04 -11.80
C HIS A 492 28.35 18.66 -11.96
N ALA A 493 28.64 19.18 -13.15
CA ALA A 493 29.81 20.03 -13.35
C ALA A 493 29.63 21.37 -12.59
N PRO A 494 30.72 22.00 -12.10
CA PRO A 494 30.64 23.34 -11.53
C PRO A 494 30.17 24.38 -12.57
N ASP A 495 29.62 25.51 -12.10
CA ASP A 495 29.04 26.56 -12.97
C ASP A 495 30.08 27.25 -13.87
N ARG A 496 31.37 27.15 -13.53
CA ARG A 496 32.49 27.54 -14.38
C ARG A 496 33.10 26.27 -14.96
N ALA A 497 33.27 26.22 -16.28
CA ALA A 497 33.83 25.05 -16.95
C ALA A 497 35.14 24.64 -16.27
N PRO A 498 35.26 23.42 -15.74
CA PRO A 498 36.54 22.90 -15.27
C PRO A 498 37.49 22.87 -16.48
N GLY A 499 38.80 22.95 -16.23
CA GLY A 499 39.79 22.89 -17.31
C GLY A 499 39.59 21.63 -18.14
N HIS A 500 39.76 20.45 -17.55
CA HIS A 500 39.66 19.18 -18.28
C HIS A 500 38.63 18.23 -17.67
N LEU A 501 37.87 17.53 -18.51
CA LEU A 501 36.87 16.55 -18.07
C LEU A 501 37.31 15.12 -18.43
N VAL A 502 37.42 14.26 -17.42
CA VAL A 502 37.66 12.83 -17.60
C VAL A 502 36.39 12.07 -17.24
N LEU A 503 35.72 11.52 -18.24
CA LEU A 503 34.39 10.93 -18.11
C LEU A 503 34.49 9.41 -18.27
N VAL A 504 33.93 8.65 -17.33
CA VAL A 504 33.87 7.18 -17.40
C VAL A 504 32.42 6.73 -17.31
N ALA A 505 31.92 6.18 -18.43
CA ALA A 505 30.54 5.78 -18.60
C ALA A 505 30.41 4.26 -18.81
N ALA A 506 29.32 3.67 -18.32
CA ALA A 506 28.92 2.33 -18.75
C ALA A 506 27.41 2.20 -18.97
N GLY A 507 27.04 1.70 -20.16
CA GLY A 507 25.64 1.58 -20.58
C GLY A 507 24.89 2.90 -20.47
N SER A 508 23.74 2.91 -19.78
CA SER A 508 22.93 4.12 -19.60
C SER A 508 23.61 5.19 -18.75
N GLY A 509 24.70 4.90 -18.02
CA GLY A 509 25.46 5.90 -17.28
C GLY A 509 26.04 7.03 -18.13
N ILE A 510 26.03 6.90 -19.46
CA ILE A 510 26.39 7.97 -20.38
C ILE A 510 25.44 9.18 -20.29
N THR A 511 24.20 9.04 -19.81
CA THR A 511 23.19 10.11 -19.92
C THR A 511 23.55 11.42 -19.20
N PRO A 512 23.95 11.44 -17.92
CA PRO A 512 24.39 12.68 -17.27
C PRO A 512 25.69 13.22 -17.90
N LEU A 513 26.57 12.31 -18.35
CA LEU A 513 27.84 12.67 -18.98
C LEU A 513 27.63 13.28 -20.36
N MET A 514 26.59 12.87 -21.10
CA MET A 514 26.20 13.46 -22.38
C MET A 514 25.74 14.91 -22.21
N SER A 515 25.01 15.20 -21.13
CA SER A 515 24.66 16.58 -20.78
C SER A 515 25.91 17.44 -20.50
N MET A 516 26.90 16.88 -19.79
CA MET A 516 28.20 17.54 -19.58
C MET A 516 28.96 17.78 -20.89
N ILE A 517 29.04 16.77 -21.78
CA ILE A 517 29.70 16.89 -23.09
C ILE A 517 29.04 17.99 -23.93
N ARG A 518 27.72 17.93 -24.09
CA ARG A 518 26.96 18.92 -24.87
C ARG A 518 27.14 20.34 -24.35
N THR A 519 27.15 20.51 -23.02
CA THR A 519 27.29 21.82 -22.38
C THR A 519 28.71 22.37 -22.52
N HIS A 520 29.73 21.53 -22.27
CA HIS A 520 31.14 21.94 -22.31
C HIS A 520 31.63 22.26 -23.72
N LEU A 521 31.17 21.51 -24.74
CA LEU A 521 31.52 21.79 -26.14
C LEU A 521 30.80 23.02 -26.69
N ALA A 522 29.59 23.30 -26.23
CA ALA A 522 28.82 24.47 -26.64
C ALA A 522 29.31 25.78 -26.01
N ASP A 523 30.06 25.74 -24.90
CA ASP A 523 30.62 26.93 -24.25
C ASP A 523 31.88 27.42 -25.01
N PRO A 524 31.83 28.60 -25.68
CA PRO A 524 32.97 29.15 -26.38
C PRO A 524 34.07 29.67 -25.43
N ALA A 525 33.77 29.86 -24.14
CA ALA A 525 34.74 30.26 -23.13
C ALA A 525 35.50 29.07 -22.52
N SER A 526 35.08 27.84 -22.82
CA SER A 526 35.74 26.62 -22.37
C SER A 526 36.91 26.28 -23.30
N ASP A 527 38.12 26.22 -22.74
CA ASP A 527 39.36 25.94 -23.49
C ASP A 527 39.89 24.52 -23.33
N GLY A 528 39.47 23.77 -22.30
CA GLY A 528 40.00 22.43 -22.08
C GLY A 528 39.15 21.28 -22.59
N GLY A 529 39.76 20.09 -22.60
CA GLY A 529 39.30 18.92 -23.34
C GLY A 529 38.42 17.97 -22.54
N ILE A 530 37.85 17.01 -23.27
CA ILE A 530 37.02 15.92 -22.74
C ILE A 530 37.60 14.59 -23.21
N ASP A 531 37.94 13.73 -22.25
CA ASP A 531 38.28 12.32 -22.51
C ASP A 531 37.17 11.42 -21.96
N LEU A 532 36.50 10.69 -22.85
CA LEU A 532 35.41 9.77 -22.50
C LEU A 532 35.86 8.31 -22.66
N LEU A 533 35.89 7.54 -21.57
CA LEU A 533 35.94 6.09 -21.61
C LEU A 533 34.52 5.52 -21.51
N TYR A 534 34.04 4.91 -22.59
CA TYR A 534 32.67 4.41 -22.65
C TYR A 534 32.60 2.90 -22.87
N SER A 535 32.19 2.18 -21.82
CA SER A 535 31.98 0.74 -21.85
C SER A 535 30.54 0.37 -22.25
N SER A 536 30.40 -0.50 -23.25
CA SER A 536 29.12 -1.01 -23.74
C SER A 536 29.18 -2.52 -23.98
N ARG A 537 28.01 -3.19 -24.02
CA ARG A 537 27.97 -4.65 -24.23
C ARG A 537 28.53 -5.04 -25.58
N GLY A 538 27.99 -4.45 -26.62
CA GLY A 538 28.37 -4.60 -28.01
C GLY A 538 28.13 -3.28 -28.75
N PRO A 539 28.46 -3.22 -30.06
CA PRO A 539 28.34 -1.99 -30.81
C PRO A 539 26.90 -1.46 -30.89
N GLU A 540 25.92 -2.32 -31.06
CA GLU A 540 24.49 -1.99 -31.12
C GLU A 540 23.94 -1.37 -29.82
N GLU A 541 24.67 -1.49 -28.72
CA GLU A 541 24.30 -1.01 -27.38
C GLU A 541 24.97 0.30 -26.99
N ILE A 542 25.75 0.93 -27.89
CA ILE A 542 26.34 2.25 -27.66
C ILE A 542 25.27 3.32 -27.84
N ILE A 543 24.68 3.77 -26.72
CA ILE A 543 23.73 4.90 -26.69
C ILE A 543 24.46 6.17 -27.17
N PHE A 544 23.82 6.96 -28.06
CA PHE A 544 24.38 8.16 -28.71
C PHE A 544 25.58 7.93 -29.66
N ARG A 545 25.78 6.70 -30.15
CA ARG A 545 26.90 6.33 -31.04
C ARG A 545 27.18 7.36 -32.15
N ASP A 546 26.16 7.65 -32.96
CA ASP A 546 26.33 8.48 -34.15
C ASP A 546 26.58 9.94 -33.78
N GLU A 547 25.99 10.40 -32.67
CA GLU A 547 26.19 11.76 -32.18
C GLU A 547 27.59 11.95 -31.60
N LEU A 548 28.07 11.03 -30.75
CA LEU A 548 29.41 11.05 -30.21
C LEU A 548 30.47 11.04 -31.33
N SER A 549 30.27 10.19 -32.35
CA SER A 549 31.18 10.12 -33.51
C SER A 549 31.20 11.43 -34.31
N ARG A 550 30.05 12.10 -34.45
CA ARG A 550 29.97 13.42 -35.09
C ARG A 550 30.65 14.49 -34.25
N MET A 551 30.36 14.55 -32.95
CA MET A 551 30.94 15.55 -32.04
C MET A 551 32.47 15.45 -31.97
N GLU A 552 33.02 14.23 -31.90
CA GLU A 552 34.47 14.01 -31.91
C GLU A 552 35.11 14.52 -33.20
N LYS A 553 34.46 14.29 -34.36
CA LYS A 553 34.92 14.79 -35.66
C LYS A 553 34.82 16.32 -35.77
N ASP A 554 33.74 16.91 -35.26
CA ASP A 554 33.47 18.35 -35.36
C ASP A 554 34.33 19.17 -34.38
N HIS A 555 34.86 18.54 -33.33
CA HIS A 555 35.63 19.19 -32.25
C HIS A 555 37.00 18.51 -32.04
N PRO A 556 37.86 18.47 -33.09
CA PRO A 556 39.14 17.77 -33.01
C PRO A 556 40.02 18.35 -31.91
N GLY A 557 40.57 17.47 -31.06
CA GLY A 557 41.42 17.86 -29.93
C GLY A 557 40.66 18.36 -28.70
N ARG A 558 39.32 18.55 -28.77
CA ARG A 558 38.49 18.91 -27.60
C ARG A 558 37.64 17.75 -27.07
N LEU A 559 37.31 16.77 -27.89
CA LEU A 559 36.63 15.53 -27.45
C LEU A 559 37.39 14.33 -28.00
N THR A 560 37.71 13.38 -27.13
CA THR A 560 38.26 12.06 -27.48
C THR A 560 37.39 10.97 -26.86
N VAL A 561 36.94 10.00 -27.65
CA VAL A 561 36.05 8.93 -27.20
C VAL A 561 36.75 7.57 -27.35
N THR A 562 37.02 6.93 -26.21
CA THR A 562 37.53 5.56 -26.14
C THR A 562 36.39 4.58 -25.87
N HIS A 563 36.06 3.74 -26.85
CA HIS A 563 35.04 2.70 -26.70
C HIS A 563 35.64 1.37 -26.21
N VAL A 564 34.97 0.74 -25.23
CA VAL A 564 35.27 -0.61 -24.76
C VAL A 564 34.04 -1.50 -24.93
N LEU A 565 34.16 -2.56 -25.72
CA LEU A 565 33.05 -3.48 -26.02
C LEU A 565 33.23 -4.76 -25.23
N THR A 566 32.41 -4.99 -24.21
CA THR A 566 32.63 -6.13 -23.30
C THR A 566 32.51 -7.50 -23.96
N CYS A 567 31.79 -7.61 -25.09
CA CYS A 567 31.71 -8.83 -25.88
C CYS A 567 33.01 -9.17 -26.63
N ARG A 568 33.90 -8.18 -26.85
CA ARG A 568 35.16 -8.33 -27.58
C ARG A 568 36.37 -8.17 -26.66
N ASP A 569 36.35 -7.13 -25.83
CA ASP A 569 37.48 -6.66 -25.03
C ASP A 569 37.44 -7.15 -23.58
N GLY A 570 36.34 -7.79 -23.17
CA GLY A 570 36.08 -8.12 -21.77
C GLY A 570 35.61 -6.93 -20.94
N ARG A 571 35.35 -7.15 -19.65
CA ARG A 571 34.97 -6.06 -18.73
C ARG A 571 36.21 -5.27 -18.32
N LEU A 572 36.04 -3.95 -18.16
CA LEU A 572 37.08 -3.08 -17.62
C LEU A 572 37.49 -3.53 -16.22
N ASP A 573 38.77 -3.83 -16.06
CA ASP A 573 39.42 -4.11 -14.79
C ASP A 573 40.29 -2.92 -14.34
N ALA A 574 40.92 -3.06 -13.17
CA ALA A 574 41.76 -2.02 -12.59
C ALA A 574 42.97 -1.69 -13.47
N GLU A 575 43.55 -2.67 -14.16
CA GLU A 575 44.72 -2.47 -15.01
C GLU A 575 44.35 -1.68 -16.27
N GLY A 576 43.24 -2.04 -16.93
CA GLY A 576 42.75 -1.33 -18.10
C GLY A 576 42.38 0.12 -17.81
N ILE A 577 41.70 0.37 -16.69
CA ILE A 577 41.37 1.74 -16.24
C ILE A 577 42.66 2.52 -15.94
N ARG A 578 43.59 1.93 -15.18
CA ARG A 578 44.87 2.57 -14.85
C ARG A 578 45.63 2.95 -16.10
N ARG A 579 45.78 2.01 -17.05
CA ARG A 579 46.48 2.21 -18.33
C ARG A 579 45.86 3.34 -19.14
N TRP A 580 44.53 3.38 -19.21
CA TRP A 580 43.81 4.44 -19.91
C TRP A 580 44.04 5.81 -19.26
N VAL A 581 43.82 5.93 -17.94
CA VAL A 581 44.00 7.21 -17.21
C VAL A 581 45.44 7.71 -17.31
N THR A 582 46.44 6.84 -17.16
CA THR A 582 47.87 7.24 -17.26
C THR A 582 48.29 7.60 -18.68
N GLY A 583 47.51 7.21 -19.70
CA GLY A 583 47.76 7.56 -21.09
C GLY A 583 47.18 8.92 -21.50
N LEU A 584 46.36 9.55 -20.64
CA LEU A 584 45.78 10.87 -20.90
C LEU A 584 46.82 11.98 -20.68
N PRO A 585 46.65 13.15 -21.33
CA PRO A 585 47.46 14.32 -21.04
C PRO A 585 47.37 14.70 -19.55
N PRO A 586 48.50 15.01 -18.88
CA PRO A 586 48.47 15.39 -17.47
C PRO A 586 47.72 16.72 -17.28
N SER A 587 46.82 16.76 -16.29
CA SER A 587 46.06 17.95 -15.93
C SER A 587 45.75 17.96 -14.43
N ASP A 588 46.32 18.93 -13.73
CA ASP A 588 46.12 19.10 -12.28
C ASP A 588 44.72 19.67 -11.93
N SER A 589 43.95 20.07 -12.95
CA SER A 589 42.58 20.59 -12.82
C SER A 589 41.53 19.66 -13.41
N ALA A 590 41.90 18.41 -13.71
CA ALA A 590 40.97 17.43 -14.28
C ALA A 590 39.92 16.99 -13.26
N HIS A 591 38.65 17.11 -13.63
CA HIS A 591 37.55 16.54 -12.86
C HIS A 591 37.13 15.18 -13.47
N HIS A 592 37.05 14.16 -12.62
CA HIS A 592 36.68 12.80 -12.98
C HIS A 592 35.22 12.53 -12.66
N TYR A 593 34.39 12.27 -13.67
CA TYR A 593 32.98 11.95 -13.51
C TYR A 593 32.71 10.50 -13.93
N VAL A 594 32.16 9.71 -13.01
CA VAL A 594 31.96 8.27 -13.21
C VAL A 594 30.50 7.91 -13.01
N CYS A 595 29.88 7.28 -14.01
CA CYS A 595 28.51 6.79 -13.90
C CYS A 595 28.33 5.44 -14.60
N GLY A 596 27.84 4.44 -13.87
CA GLY A 596 27.68 3.09 -14.38
C GLY A 596 27.31 2.05 -13.31
N PRO A 597 27.53 0.75 -13.58
CA PRO A 597 27.34 -0.30 -12.58
C PRO A 597 28.26 -0.13 -11.36
N LYS A 598 27.76 -0.51 -10.17
CA LYS A 598 28.47 -0.36 -8.88
C LYS A 598 29.90 -0.90 -8.91
N ALA A 599 30.10 -2.08 -9.49
CA ALA A 599 31.42 -2.71 -9.58
C ALA A 599 32.43 -1.86 -10.35
N LEU A 600 32.03 -1.31 -11.52
CA LEU A 600 32.90 -0.44 -12.31
C LEU A 600 33.24 0.84 -11.55
N MET A 601 32.23 1.49 -10.95
CA MET A 601 32.45 2.74 -10.23
C MET A 601 33.39 2.58 -9.04
N ALA A 602 33.29 1.45 -8.32
CA ALA A 602 34.23 1.12 -7.24
C ALA A 602 35.66 0.95 -7.78
N THR A 603 35.84 0.15 -8.84
CA THR A 603 37.17 -0.04 -9.45
C THR A 603 37.78 1.28 -9.94
N VAL A 604 37.00 2.15 -10.59
CA VAL A 604 37.50 3.45 -11.06
C VAL A 604 37.90 4.33 -9.88
N HIS A 605 37.09 4.37 -8.82
CA HIS A 605 37.41 5.12 -7.59
C HIS A 605 38.73 4.66 -6.97
N ASP A 606 38.89 3.35 -6.77
CA ASP A 606 40.09 2.77 -6.18
C ASP A 606 41.34 3.08 -7.01
N VAL A 607 41.25 2.98 -8.35
CA VAL A 607 42.36 3.31 -9.25
C VAL A 607 42.73 4.79 -9.18
N LEU A 608 41.75 5.70 -9.21
CA LEU A 608 42.00 7.14 -9.12
C LEU A 608 42.61 7.53 -7.77
N GLN A 609 42.14 6.94 -6.67
CA GLN A 609 42.76 7.14 -5.36
C GLN A 609 44.20 6.63 -5.30
N GLN A 610 44.48 5.45 -5.87
CA GLN A 610 45.84 4.90 -5.94
C GLN A 610 46.77 5.72 -6.84
N LEU A 611 46.23 6.50 -7.77
CA LEU A 611 46.97 7.46 -8.60
C LEU A 611 47.14 8.82 -7.92
N GLY A 612 46.59 9.01 -6.71
CA GLY A 612 46.73 10.23 -5.92
C GLY A 612 45.75 11.35 -6.28
N VAL A 613 44.68 11.05 -7.04
CA VAL A 613 43.65 12.05 -7.36
C VAL A 613 42.88 12.44 -6.09
N PRO A 614 42.82 13.74 -5.72
CA PRO A 614 42.08 14.19 -4.55
C PRO A 614 40.58 13.88 -4.64
N GLN A 615 39.95 13.59 -3.50
CA GLN A 615 38.55 13.14 -3.45
C GLN A 615 37.57 14.19 -3.99
N GLU A 616 37.89 15.49 -3.87
CA GLU A 616 37.09 16.59 -4.42
C GLU A 616 37.03 16.61 -5.96
N PHE A 617 37.97 15.94 -6.63
CA PHE A 617 37.99 15.82 -8.10
C PHE A 617 37.35 14.53 -8.61
N ILE A 618 36.88 13.65 -7.73
CA ILE A 618 36.24 12.37 -8.10
C ILE A 618 34.75 12.42 -7.78
N HIS A 619 33.92 12.41 -8.82
CA HIS A 619 32.47 12.55 -8.76
C HIS A 619 31.81 11.26 -9.25
N GLN A 620 30.79 10.77 -8.54
CA GLN A 620 30.09 9.53 -8.91
C GLN A 620 28.57 9.63 -8.76
N GLU A 621 27.83 9.01 -9.68
CA GLU A 621 26.37 8.88 -9.60
C GLU A 621 25.91 7.43 -9.78
N ARG A 622 24.95 7.01 -8.95
CA ARG A 622 24.38 5.66 -8.93
C ARG A 622 22.91 5.68 -9.35
N PHE A 623 22.53 4.96 -10.40
CA PHE A 623 21.13 4.91 -10.85
C PHE A 623 20.24 3.91 -10.11
N THR A 624 20.85 2.94 -9.43
CA THR A 624 20.12 1.97 -8.61
C THR A 624 20.28 2.33 -7.15
N GLY A 625 19.16 2.56 -6.47
CA GLY A 625 19.13 2.62 -5.02
C GLY A 625 19.53 1.26 -4.50
N GLY A 626 20.68 1.20 -3.85
CA GLY A 626 21.11 0.00 -3.15
C GLY A 626 20.19 -0.22 -1.96
N ALA A 627 19.11 -0.98 -2.13
CA ALA A 627 18.67 -1.87 -1.07
C ALA A 627 19.73 -2.99 -0.94
N THR A 628 20.95 -2.63 -0.53
CA THR A 628 21.79 -3.60 0.16
C THR A 628 21.03 -3.94 1.42
N ALA A 629 20.50 -5.16 1.53
CA ALA A 629 19.80 -5.62 2.73
C ALA A 629 20.74 -5.44 3.93
N PRO A 630 20.53 -4.41 4.78
CA PRO A 630 21.16 -4.35 6.08
C PRO A 630 20.34 -5.28 6.98
N ALA A 631 20.79 -5.55 8.20
CA ALA A 631 20.00 -6.29 9.19
C ALA A 631 18.55 -5.75 9.19
N VAL A 632 17.60 -6.54 8.71
CA VAL A 632 16.18 -6.19 8.68
C VAL A 632 15.59 -6.71 9.98
N ALA A 633 14.74 -5.94 10.64
CA ALA A 633 13.99 -6.47 11.76
C ALA A 633 13.21 -7.71 11.31
N ALA A 634 13.38 -8.84 12.02
CA ALA A 634 12.70 -10.09 11.69
C ALA A 634 11.17 -10.01 11.86
N GLN A 635 10.70 -8.97 12.57
CA GLN A 635 9.30 -8.75 12.88
C GLN A 635 8.83 -7.38 12.38
N PRO A 636 7.54 -7.22 12.05
CA PRO A 636 6.97 -5.93 11.65
C PRO A 636 7.15 -4.86 12.74
N GLN A 637 7.46 -3.63 12.32
CA GLN A 637 7.72 -2.51 13.24
C GLN A 637 6.65 -1.42 13.13
N GLU A 638 6.24 -0.83 14.24
CA GLU A 638 5.34 0.33 14.25
C GLU A 638 6.10 1.58 13.76
N LEU A 639 5.54 2.26 12.77
CA LEU A 639 5.97 3.57 12.28
C LEU A 639 4.94 4.62 12.72
N ARG A 640 5.41 5.63 13.47
CA ARG A 640 4.67 6.85 13.79
C ARG A 640 5.17 8.00 12.95
N VAL A 641 4.26 8.76 12.36
CA VAL A 641 4.57 9.94 11.57
C VAL A 641 3.99 11.15 12.27
N GLU A 642 4.87 12.10 12.60
CA GLU A 642 4.54 13.34 13.28
C GLU A 642 4.88 14.54 12.37
N ARG A 643 4.25 15.67 12.64
CA ARG A 643 4.61 16.96 12.05
C ARG A 643 4.62 17.99 13.17
N ASN A 644 5.79 18.60 13.41
CA ASN A 644 5.97 19.56 14.49
C ASN A 644 5.51 19.00 15.86
N GLY A 645 5.81 17.71 16.10
CA GLY A 645 5.43 16.99 17.33
C GLY A 645 3.95 16.58 17.43
N SER A 646 3.11 16.87 16.43
CA SER A 646 1.73 16.39 16.37
C SER A 646 1.61 15.11 15.54
N LEU A 647 0.97 14.07 16.09
CA LEU A 647 0.76 12.80 15.39
C LEU A 647 -0.11 13.00 14.15
N VAL A 648 0.44 12.67 12.98
CA VAL A 648 -0.27 12.67 11.69
C VAL A 648 -0.93 11.31 11.46
N GLY A 649 -0.22 10.23 11.79
CA GLY A 649 -0.76 8.89 11.69
C GLY A 649 0.28 7.82 12.00
N THR A 650 -0.16 6.57 11.97
CA THR A 650 0.66 5.40 12.30
C THR A 650 0.40 4.28 11.30
N THR A 651 1.43 3.51 11.02
CA THR A 651 1.35 2.30 10.18
C THR A 651 2.29 1.23 10.71
N VAL A 652 2.20 0.03 10.16
CA VAL A 652 3.18 -1.03 10.36
C VAL A 652 4.08 -1.13 9.13
N VAL A 653 5.38 -1.31 9.35
CA VAL A 653 6.38 -1.56 8.31
C VAL A 653 6.72 -3.04 8.37
N GLU A 654 6.44 -3.76 7.28
CA GLU A 654 6.75 -5.19 7.20
C GLU A 654 8.27 -5.42 7.05
N PRO A 655 8.80 -6.59 7.46
CA PRO A 655 10.21 -6.93 7.25
C PRO A 655 10.64 -6.74 5.79
N GLY A 656 11.64 -5.90 5.55
CA GLY A 656 12.23 -5.62 4.25
C GLY A 656 11.56 -4.47 3.49
N GLN A 657 10.46 -3.94 4.01
CA GLN A 657 9.78 -2.78 3.46
C GLN A 657 10.47 -1.48 3.90
N THR A 658 10.58 -0.52 2.98
CA THR A 658 11.12 0.82 3.30
C THR A 658 10.10 1.63 4.10
N LEU A 659 10.59 2.60 4.87
CA LEU A 659 9.73 3.54 5.62
C LEU A 659 8.80 4.31 4.68
N LEU A 660 9.29 4.69 3.50
CA LEU A 660 8.48 5.40 2.50
C LEU A 660 7.36 4.52 1.97
N ASP A 661 7.67 3.28 1.56
CA ASP A 661 6.66 2.39 0.97
C ASP A 661 5.56 2.08 1.97
N ALA A 662 5.91 1.72 3.21
CA ALA A 662 4.94 1.45 4.25
C ALA A 662 4.03 2.66 4.55
N ALA A 663 4.62 3.85 4.60
CA ALA A 663 3.87 5.09 4.82
C ALA A 663 2.96 5.45 3.65
N LEU A 664 3.43 5.35 2.40
CA LEU A 664 2.63 5.65 1.22
C LEU A 664 1.50 4.64 1.00
N THR A 665 1.78 3.36 1.21
CA THR A 665 0.76 2.28 1.21
C THR A 665 -0.30 2.55 2.26
N ALA A 666 0.11 2.99 3.44
CA ALA A 666 -0.79 3.40 4.50
C ALA A 666 -1.31 4.82 4.32
N GLY A 667 -1.12 5.48 3.18
CA GLY A 667 -1.64 6.80 2.86
C GLY A 667 -1.15 7.97 3.73
N LEU A 668 -0.07 7.79 4.47
CA LEU A 668 0.56 8.85 5.27
C LEU A 668 1.30 9.84 4.36
N PRO A 669 1.26 11.15 4.66
CA PRO A 669 1.96 12.13 3.85
C PRO A 669 3.46 11.97 4.04
N MET A 670 4.16 11.65 2.96
CA MET A 670 5.62 11.56 2.93
C MET A 670 6.17 12.47 1.83
N PRO A 671 7.27 13.20 2.09
CA PRO A 671 8.00 13.88 1.03
C PRO A 671 8.82 12.82 0.26
N TYR A 672 8.82 12.87 -1.08
CA TYR A 672 9.62 11.95 -1.91
C TYR A 672 9.67 12.38 -3.40
N SER A 673 10.68 11.91 -4.12
CA SER A 673 10.78 12.07 -5.57
C SER A 673 11.46 10.86 -6.25
N CYS A 674 12.78 10.68 -6.08
CA CYS A 674 13.54 9.71 -6.88
C CYS A 674 13.40 8.24 -6.45
N THR A 675 13.00 8.00 -5.21
CA THR A 675 12.87 6.68 -4.55
C THR A 675 14.14 5.81 -4.58
N VAL A 676 15.32 6.40 -4.77
CA VAL A 676 16.60 5.66 -4.85
C VAL A 676 17.70 6.21 -3.92
N GLY A 677 17.38 7.19 -3.07
CA GLY A 677 18.32 7.72 -2.07
C GLY A 677 19.22 8.87 -2.55
N ASN A 678 18.97 9.45 -3.73
CA ASN A 678 19.87 10.45 -4.34
C ASN A 678 19.33 11.89 -4.36
N CYS A 679 18.01 12.10 -4.30
CA CYS A 679 17.44 13.45 -4.47
C CYS A 679 17.29 14.24 -3.16
N GLY A 680 17.35 13.58 -2.00
CA GLY A 680 17.11 14.22 -0.70
C GLY A 680 15.65 14.59 -0.41
N ALA A 681 14.75 14.54 -1.39
CA ALA A 681 13.35 14.94 -1.21
C ALA A 681 12.59 14.07 -0.19
N CYS A 682 13.06 12.87 0.12
CA CYS A 682 12.47 12.02 1.17
C CYS A 682 13.16 12.12 2.53
N ARG A 683 13.95 13.18 2.72
CA ARG A 683 14.65 13.45 3.96
C ARG A 683 13.65 13.83 5.05
N VAL A 684 13.71 13.10 6.15
CA VAL A 684 12.95 13.38 7.37
C VAL A 684 13.87 13.17 8.57
N ARG A 685 13.48 13.67 9.74
CA ARG A 685 14.23 13.43 10.99
C ARG A 685 13.63 12.29 11.79
N VAL A 686 14.48 11.40 12.30
CA VAL A 686 14.06 10.38 13.28
C VAL A 686 14.01 11.01 14.66
N ARG A 687 12.86 10.92 15.34
CA ARG A 687 12.65 11.40 16.72
C ARG A 687 12.85 10.33 17.77
N GLY A 688 12.60 9.08 17.42
CA GLY A 688 12.79 7.94 18.29
C GLY A 688 12.85 6.65 17.50
N GLY A 689 13.58 5.67 18.04
CA GLY A 689 13.82 4.39 17.38
C GLY A 689 15.04 4.36 16.48
N GLU A 690 15.31 3.17 15.96
CA GLU A 690 16.46 2.88 15.11
C GLU A 690 16.03 2.49 13.70
N VAL A 691 16.79 2.95 12.71
CA VAL A 691 16.58 2.64 11.30
C VAL A 691 17.92 2.31 10.64
N THR A 692 17.85 1.57 9.55
CA THR A 692 19.00 1.34 8.69
C THR A 692 19.47 2.65 8.06
N ARG A 693 20.80 2.80 7.90
CA ARG A 693 21.42 3.98 7.29
C ARG A 693 22.30 3.56 6.11
N PRO A 694 21.72 3.43 4.90
CA PRO A 694 22.48 3.06 3.72
C PRO A 694 23.61 4.06 3.41
N GLU A 695 24.74 3.56 2.94
CA GLU A 695 25.87 4.38 2.50
C GLU A 695 25.69 4.92 1.07
N GLY A 696 26.42 5.98 0.72
CA GLY A 696 26.39 6.58 -0.63
C GLY A 696 25.09 7.30 -0.99
N THR A 697 24.33 7.75 0.01
CA THR A 697 23.16 8.63 -0.13
C THR A 697 23.58 10.08 -0.33
N CYS A 698 22.67 10.94 -0.80
CA CYS A 698 22.88 12.38 -0.89
C CYS A 698 22.95 13.15 0.44
N LEU A 699 22.82 12.49 1.60
CA LEU A 699 22.91 13.14 2.92
C LEU A 699 24.36 13.44 3.30
N THR A 700 24.61 14.67 3.75
CA THR A 700 25.93 15.06 4.29
C THR A 700 26.20 14.39 5.65
N PRO A 701 27.47 14.28 6.08
CA PRO A 701 27.81 13.76 7.40
C PRO A 701 27.08 14.48 8.54
N GLU A 702 26.96 15.81 8.47
CA GLU A 702 26.27 16.63 9.47
C GLU A 702 24.77 16.31 9.52
N GLN A 703 24.12 16.20 8.37
CA GLN A 703 22.70 15.86 8.30
C GLN A 703 22.43 14.48 8.91
N LYS A 704 23.31 13.51 8.67
CA LYS A 704 23.23 12.18 9.28
C LYS A 704 23.40 12.25 10.80
N ALA A 705 24.35 13.06 11.29
CA ALA A 705 24.56 13.30 12.72
C ALA A 705 23.35 13.95 13.39
N ASP A 706 22.66 14.87 12.69
CA ASP A 706 21.42 15.52 13.14
C ASP A 706 20.18 14.60 13.13
N GLY A 707 20.36 13.31 12.82
CA GLY A 707 19.30 12.31 12.82
C GLY A 707 18.43 12.31 11.56
N HIS A 708 18.89 12.93 10.46
CA HIS A 708 18.17 12.86 9.19
C HIS A 708 18.38 11.52 8.49
N VAL A 709 17.32 11.02 7.86
CA VAL A 709 17.29 9.76 7.11
C VAL A 709 16.50 9.92 5.83
N LEU A 710 16.76 9.06 4.83
CA LEU A 710 16.02 9.02 3.58
C LEU A 710 15.00 7.87 3.63
N THR A 711 13.71 8.18 3.73
CA THR A 711 12.67 7.16 3.94
C THR A 711 12.57 6.15 2.80
N CYS A 712 12.96 6.52 1.57
CA CYS A 712 12.91 5.65 0.39
C CYS A 712 13.93 4.51 0.36
N VAL A 713 14.93 4.52 1.23
CA VAL A 713 15.99 3.50 1.29
C VAL A 713 16.26 3.00 2.71
N SER A 714 15.62 3.61 3.71
CA SER A 714 15.78 3.23 5.12
C SER A 714 14.64 2.30 5.54
N CYS A 715 14.97 1.29 6.35
CA CYS A 715 14.03 0.35 6.96
C CYS A 715 14.14 0.43 8.49
N PRO A 716 13.06 0.21 9.25
CA PRO A 716 13.12 0.25 10.72
C PRO A 716 13.83 -0.99 11.29
N LEU A 717 14.62 -0.76 12.34
CA LEU A 717 15.20 -1.79 13.20
C LEU A 717 14.40 -1.97 14.49
N SER A 718 13.67 -0.93 14.90
CA SER A 718 12.74 -0.92 16.02
C SER A 718 11.48 -0.12 15.66
N LYS A 719 10.51 -0.05 16.58
CA LYS A 719 9.47 1.00 16.55
C LYS A 719 10.12 2.36 16.34
N VAL A 720 9.63 3.12 15.37
CA VAL A 720 10.23 4.38 14.93
C VAL A 720 9.21 5.52 14.88
N THR A 721 9.64 6.71 15.27
CA THR A 721 8.89 7.96 15.10
C THR A 721 9.65 8.88 14.14
N LEU A 722 9.00 9.28 13.06
CA LEU A 722 9.52 10.24 12.07
C LEU A 722 8.82 11.58 12.23
N ASP A 723 9.57 12.68 12.09
CA ASP A 723 9.03 14.04 12.05
C ASP A 723 9.21 14.65 10.66
N LEU A 724 8.09 15.06 10.08
CA LEU A 724 7.98 15.69 8.77
C LEU A 724 8.32 17.19 8.78
N ALA A 725 8.67 17.77 9.93
CA ALA A 725 8.99 19.20 10.04
C ALA A 725 10.03 19.64 9.02
N ASP A 726 9.78 20.81 8.42
CA ASP A 726 10.52 21.36 7.29
C ASP A 726 12.01 21.54 7.65
N PRO A 727 12.95 20.90 6.91
CA PRO A 727 14.38 21.06 7.17
C PRO A 727 14.91 22.48 6.83
N ALA A 728 14.06 23.40 6.35
CA ALA A 728 14.42 24.77 5.99
C ALA A 728 14.27 25.82 7.10
N ALA A 729 13.92 25.48 8.34
CA ALA A 729 13.86 26.46 9.43
C ALA A 729 15.12 26.42 10.30
N PRO A 730 16.17 27.24 10.04
CA PRO A 730 17.17 27.53 11.06
C PRO A 730 16.45 28.21 12.23
N GLY A 731 16.79 27.78 13.44
CA GLY A 731 16.18 28.24 14.68
C GLY A 731 16.09 29.77 14.73
N ARG A 732 14.87 30.29 14.89
CA ARG A 732 14.70 31.62 15.47
C ARG A 732 14.97 31.46 16.97
N ASN A 733 16.11 31.99 17.41
CA ASN A 733 16.30 32.40 18.80
C ASN A 733 15.18 33.36 19.23
#